data_AF-A0A7V1PRK2-F1
#
_entry.id   AF-A0A7V1PRK2-F1
#
_cell.length_a   1.000
_cell.length_b   1.000
_cell.length_c   1.000
_cell.angle_alpha   90.00
_cell.angle_beta   90.00
_cell.angle_gamma   90.00
#
_symmetry.space_group_name_H-M   'P 1'
#
loop_
_entity.id
_entity.type
_entity.pdbx_description
1 polymer ?
#
loop_
_entity_poly.entity_id
_entity_poly.type
_entity_poly.pdbx_seq_one_letter_code
_entity_poly.pdbx_strand_id
1 'polypeptide(L)'
;MKPIKLTNEQQEELEKFGANTWFVEYLHKQFSEDPTQLPEQWQNFFLKIENKKNKESSSNKSTIFSTKNLNLPTPDEKDETRIIAGSSAKILENMNDSLSIPVATSLRTVPVKLLEENRKIINRHLKRNNKGKVSFTHLICWAILNAVKKYPAINNAFTIVNDKPTLLKRANINLGLAIDIEKKDGSHSLIVPNIKNVDQMNFKDFWQAYQDLVKRSRKGQIEPEEFAGTTITLTNPGTIGTLSSVPRLMVGQGTIIATGAIQYPAEYQAMSVQTITALGISKVMNITSTYDHRIIQGAESGLFLKEIYEYLLGKEEFYENIFEELEIPFNPVQWTTDYQPGVFEKSNNTEEIEKQSRVLQLLNLFRVRGHLLANLDPLGIPTHYHPELDPATYKFTIWDLDREFITGGFGGKKTATLREILETVHKTYCEKIGVEYMHIQNPVEKIWLQNKMEPIRNVPDYNNETKIGILNKLIIAESFEKFIQTKFIGHKRFSLEGSETLIPVLDHLLNKANDDNVQEVMLGMAHRGRLNVLANIIGKSYDSILSEFEDILDPDSIEGSGDVKYHLGATGKYKTKNDKSITVSVASNSSHLEWVNPVVEGIVRAKQTRLNDTKTNSKIIPVLIHGDAAFAGQGIVAETLNLSQLDGYKTGGTIHIIINNQIGFTTSPAHARSSQYSTDVAKMVQAPIFHVNGEDPEAALWVTELAFEYRQIFKKDVVIDLFGFRKHGHNENDEPGFTQPLLYKKIKNH
;
A
#
# COMPACT_ATOMS: atom_id res chain seq x y z
N MET A 1 -77.10 -4.06 -40.70
CA MET A 1 -76.87 -3.17 -39.54
C MET A 1 -76.42 -4.03 -38.37
N LYS A 2 -75.22 -3.79 -37.82
CA LYS A 2 -74.74 -4.52 -36.62
C LYS A 2 -75.41 -3.90 -35.38
N PRO A 3 -75.89 -4.68 -34.40
CA PRO A 3 -76.38 -4.12 -33.15
C PRO A 3 -75.20 -3.60 -32.33
N ILE A 4 -75.32 -2.39 -31.81
CA ILE A 4 -74.39 -1.88 -30.80
C ILE A 4 -74.65 -2.70 -29.54
N LYS A 5 -73.62 -3.40 -29.03
CA LYS A 5 -73.72 -4.15 -27.77
C LYS A 5 -73.72 -3.15 -26.62
N LEU A 6 -74.86 -3.01 -25.95
CA LEU A 6 -74.99 -2.35 -24.65
C LEU A 6 -74.21 -3.16 -23.60
N THR A 7 -73.64 -2.49 -22.60
CA THR A 7 -73.03 -3.18 -21.45
C THR A 7 -74.11 -3.69 -20.49
N ASN A 8 -73.81 -4.71 -19.68
CA ASN A 8 -74.78 -5.30 -18.75
C ASN A 8 -75.39 -4.27 -17.77
N GLU A 9 -74.59 -3.30 -17.31
CA GLU A 9 -75.09 -2.21 -16.46
C GLU A 9 -76.02 -1.23 -17.20
N GLN A 10 -75.80 -1.00 -18.49
CA GLN A 10 -76.70 -0.18 -19.31
C GLN A 10 -78.03 -0.89 -19.53
N GLN A 11 -78.01 -2.22 -19.71
CA GLN A 11 -79.22 -3.04 -19.80
C GLN A 11 -79.99 -3.05 -18.47
N GLU A 12 -79.33 -3.20 -17.33
CA GLU A 12 -79.97 -3.14 -16.00
C GLU A 12 -80.58 -1.76 -15.68
N GLU A 13 -79.92 -0.65 -16.06
CA GLU A 13 -80.50 0.69 -15.87
C GLU A 13 -81.68 0.96 -16.82
N LEU A 14 -81.64 0.43 -18.05
CA LEU A 14 -82.71 0.54 -19.04
C LEU A 14 -83.93 -0.33 -18.70
N GLU A 15 -83.73 -1.48 -18.06
CA GLU A 15 -84.80 -2.37 -17.58
C GLU A 15 -85.64 -1.74 -16.45
N LYS A 16 -85.11 -0.77 -15.70
CA LYS A 16 -85.87 0.00 -14.70
C LYS A 16 -87.02 0.81 -15.29
N PHE A 17 -87.02 1.03 -16.61
CA PHE A 17 -88.08 1.75 -17.32
C PHE A 17 -89.16 0.84 -17.93
N GLY A 18 -89.06 -0.49 -17.73
CA GLY A 18 -90.11 -1.46 -18.06
C GLY A 18 -90.56 -1.41 -19.53
N ALA A 19 -91.88 -1.33 -19.77
CA ALA A 19 -92.45 -1.33 -21.13
C ALA A 19 -91.97 -0.17 -22.03
N ASN A 20 -91.30 0.84 -21.48
CA ASN A 20 -90.79 2.01 -22.20
C ASN A 20 -89.29 1.92 -22.56
N THR A 21 -88.61 0.80 -22.29
CA THR A 21 -87.18 0.61 -22.59
C THR A 21 -86.82 0.92 -24.05
N TRP A 22 -87.68 0.55 -25.01
CA TRP A 22 -87.46 0.82 -26.44
C TRP A 22 -87.39 2.33 -26.77
N PHE A 23 -88.14 3.15 -26.04
CA PHE A 23 -88.16 4.61 -26.24
C PHE A 23 -86.89 5.26 -25.69
N VAL A 24 -86.38 4.75 -24.56
CA VAL A 24 -85.13 5.24 -23.97
C VAL A 24 -83.91 4.83 -24.81
N GLU A 25 -83.91 3.63 -25.40
CA GLU A 25 -82.90 3.23 -26.38
C GLU A 25 -82.89 4.11 -27.64
N TYR A 26 -84.07 4.50 -28.12
CA TYR A 26 -84.21 5.46 -29.22
C TYR A 26 -83.62 6.83 -28.87
N LEU A 27 -83.92 7.35 -27.68
CA LEU A 27 -83.37 8.62 -27.19
C LEU A 27 -81.85 8.57 -26.97
N HIS A 28 -81.31 7.45 -26.49
CA HIS A 28 -79.86 7.25 -26.34
C HIS A 28 -79.13 7.24 -27.70
N LYS A 29 -79.78 6.66 -28.73
CA LYS A 29 -79.24 6.69 -30.09
C LYS A 29 -79.21 8.11 -30.65
N GLN A 30 -80.28 8.91 -30.43
CA GLN A 30 -80.28 10.32 -30.81
C GLN A 30 -79.25 11.14 -30.04
N PHE A 31 -79.03 10.85 -28.75
CA PHE A 31 -77.98 11.49 -27.95
C PHE A 31 -76.58 11.26 -28.53
N SER A 32 -76.33 10.07 -29.08
CA SER A 32 -75.05 9.70 -29.68
C SER A 32 -74.80 10.36 -31.05
N GLU A 33 -75.86 10.80 -31.75
CA GLU A 33 -75.79 11.41 -33.07
C GLU A 33 -75.78 12.95 -32.99
N ASP A 34 -76.65 13.56 -32.18
CA ASP A 34 -76.68 15.00 -31.89
C ASP A 34 -77.37 15.28 -30.53
N PRO A 35 -76.60 15.58 -29.46
CA PRO A 35 -77.14 15.82 -28.13
C PRO A 35 -78.12 16.99 -28.04
N THR A 36 -78.01 17.99 -28.94
CA THR A 36 -78.76 19.25 -28.83
C THR A 36 -80.23 19.13 -29.22
N GLN A 37 -80.62 18.03 -29.88
CA GLN A 37 -82.00 17.75 -30.29
C GLN A 37 -82.86 17.13 -29.18
N LEU A 38 -82.25 16.76 -28.05
CA LEU A 38 -82.95 16.20 -26.90
C LEU A 38 -83.32 17.27 -25.88
N PRO A 39 -84.42 17.11 -25.12
CA PRO A 39 -84.69 17.95 -23.96
C PRO A 39 -83.57 17.86 -22.91
N GLU A 40 -83.27 18.98 -22.23
CA GLU A 40 -82.15 19.14 -21.29
C GLU A 40 -82.10 18.08 -20.18
N GLN A 41 -83.27 17.56 -19.77
CA GLN A 41 -83.38 16.50 -18.76
C GLN A 41 -82.76 15.16 -19.23
N TRP A 42 -82.93 14.82 -20.52
CA TRP A 42 -82.37 13.60 -21.12
C TRP A 42 -80.88 13.77 -21.45
N GLN A 43 -80.47 14.97 -21.86
CA GLN A 43 -79.05 15.29 -22.03
C GLN A 43 -78.28 15.10 -20.71
N ASN A 44 -78.81 15.66 -19.60
CA ASN A 44 -78.20 15.52 -18.28
C ASN A 44 -78.21 14.07 -17.76
N PHE A 45 -79.25 13.29 -18.08
CA PHE A 45 -79.31 11.87 -17.72
C PHE A 45 -78.21 11.05 -18.40
N PHE A 46 -78.03 11.18 -19.71
CA PHE A 46 -77.00 10.44 -20.45
C PHE A 46 -75.58 10.95 -20.17
N LEU A 47 -75.39 12.27 -19.97
CA LEU A 47 -74.11 12.83 -19.51
C LEU A 47 -73.69 12.30 -18.13
N LYS A 48 -74.65 12.02 -17.24
CA LYS A 48 -74.37 11.46 -15.90
C LYS A 48 -73.95 9.99 -15.97
N ILE A 49 -74.47 9.24 -16.94
CA ILE A 49 -74.09 7.85 -17.24
C ILE A 49 -72.69 7.80 -17.87
N GLU A 50 -72.37 8.66 -18.84
CA GLU A 50 -71.03 8.71 -19.45
C GLU A 50 -69.96 9.23 -18.47
N ASN A 51 -70.28 10.21 -17.63
CA ASN A 51 -69.36 10.69 -16.59
C ASN A 51 -69.10 9.66 -15.48
N LYS A 52 -69.98 8.66 -15.30
CA LYS A 52 -69.69 7.49 -14.45
C LYS A 52 -68.57 6.64 -15.06
N LYS A 53 -68.54 6.50 -16.39
CA LYS A 53 -67.49 5.80 -17.14
C LYS A 53 -66.12 6.47 -17.02
N ASN A 54 -66.07 7.81 -17.06
CA ASN A 54 -64.82 8.57 -16.87
C ASN A 54 -64.29 8.56 -15.42
N LYS A 55 -65.10 8.15 -14.44
CA LYS A 55 -64.64 7.91 -13.06
C LYS A 55 -64.05 6.51 -12.84
N GLU A 56 -64.24 5.57 -13.78
CA GLU A 56 -63.72 4.19 -13.68
C GLU A 56 -62.50 3.92 -14.58
N SER A 57 -62.09 4.87 -15.43
CA SER A 57 -60.87 4.76 -16.25
C SER A 57 -59.71 5.65 -15.77
N SER A 58 -59.60 5.89 -14.45
CA SER A 58 -58.41 6.48 -13.81
C SER A 58 -58.16 5.94 -12.41
N SER A 59 -58.37 4.63 -12.22
CA SER A 59 -58.05 3.95 -10.96
C SER A 59 -57.22 2.69 -11.19
N ASN A 60 -56.03 2.83 -11.77
CA ASN A 60 -54.90 2.01 -11.32
C ASN A 60 -54.32 2.66 -10.05
N LYS A 61 -55.14 2.66 -8.99
CA LYS A 61 -54.62 2.74 -7.63
C LYS A 61 -54.27 1.31 -7.25
N SER A 62 -52.97 1.04 -7.34
CA SER A 62 -52.32 0.10 -6.45
C SER A 62 -52.97 0.19 -5.07
N THR A 63 -53.51 -0.92 -4.57
CA THR A 63 -53.82 -1.11 -3.15
C THR A 63 -52.53 -0.96 -2.36
N ILE A 64 -52.16 0.28 -2.08
CA ILE A 64 -51.12 0.67 -1.14
C ILE A 64 -51.87 1.31 0.02
N PHE A 65 -51.81 0.61 1.15
CA PHE A 65 -52.03 1.08 2.51
C PHE A 65 -52.68 2.46 2.64
N SER A 66 -53.94 2.45 3.08
CA SER A 66 -54.58 3.56 3.78
C SER A 66 -53.57 4.22 4.73
N THR A 67 -53.13 5.43 4.41
CA THR A 67 -52.57 6.34 5.40
C THR A 67 -53.66 6.55 6.45
N LYS A 68 -53.51 5.88 7.61
CA LYS A 68 -54.20 6.29 8.83
C LYS A 68 -54.05 7.81 8.96
N ASN A 69 -55.14 8.51 9.28
CA ASN A 69 -55.13 9.94 9.63
C ASN A 69 -53.96 10.25 10.57
N LEU A 70 -52.87 10.76 10.00
CA LEU A 70 -51.73 11.26 10.74
C LEU A 70 -52.01 12.75 10.96
N ASN A 71 -52.29 13.13 12.20
CA ASN A 71 -52.31 14.53 12.60
C ASN A 71 -50.89 15.08 12.51
N LEU A 72 -50.55 15.69 11.38
CA LEU A 72 -49.28 16.38 11.20
C LEU A 72 -49.26 17.66 12.05
N PRO A 73 -48.10 18.09 12.56
CA PRO A 73 -47.99 19.31 13.34
C PRO A 73 -48.35 20.55 12.49
N THR A 74 -49.15 21.46 13.05
CA THR A 74 -49.44 22.78 12.47
C THR A 74 -48.37 23.77 12.94
N PRO A 75 -47.65 24.47 12.04
CA PRO A 75 -46.65 25.47 12.43
C PRO A 75 -47.26 26.63 13.23
N ASP A 76 -46.58 27.08 14.27
CA ASP A 76 -46.89 28.31 15.02
C ASP A 76 -46.28 29.56 14.34
N GLU A 77 -46.69 30.77 14.72
CA GLU A 77 -46.22 32.03 14.12
C GLU A 77 -44.70 32.27 14.28
N LYS A 78 -44.05 31.57 15.22
CA LYS A 78 -42.61 31.62 15.45
C LYS A 78 -41.83 30.51 14.73
N ASP A 79 -42.52 29.58 14.08
CA ASP A 79 -41.89 28.44 13.42
C ASP A 79 -41.42 28.83 12.00
N GLU A 80 -40.17 28.49 11.68
CA GLU A 80 -39.64 28.65 10.34
C GLU A 80 -40.01 27.43 9.49
N THR A 81 -40.70 27.65 8.36
CA THR A 81 -41.04 26.58 7.41
C THR A 81 -40.15 26.64 6.17
N ARG A 82 -39.64 25.49 5.73
CA ARG A 82 -38.84 25.36 4.51
C ARG A 82 -39.36 24.20 3.67
N ILE A 83 -39.43 24.40 2.35
CA ILE A 83 -39.83 23.35 1.42
C ILE A 83 -38.70 22.32 1.31
N ILE A 84 -39.03 21.04 1.53
CA ILE A 84 -38.12 19.93 1.29
C ILE A 84 -38.07 19.66 -0.22
N ALA A 85 -36.93 19.96 -0.86
CA ALA A 85 -36.73 19.79 -2.31
C ALA A 85 -35.43 19.03 -2.62
N GLY A 86 -35.27 18.60 -3.87
CA GLY A 86 -34.06 17.91 -4.35
C GLY A 86 -33.85 16.54 -3.71
N SER A 87 -32.61 16.24 -3.31
CA SER A 87 -32.24 14.95 -2.71
C SER A 87 -33.02 14.61 -1.44
N SER A 88 -33.36 15.61 -0.62
CA SER A 88 -34.14 15.42 0.61
C SER A 88 -35.58 14.99 0.34
N ALA A 89 -36.18 15.43 -0.78
CA ALA A 89 -37.51 14.97 -1.20
C ALA A 89 -37.47 13.49 -1.64
N LYS A 90 -36.37 13.07 -2.30
CA LYS A 90 -36.17 11.66 -2.66
C LYS A 90 -35.98 10.76 -1.44
N ILE A 91 -35.31 11.25 -0.40
CA ILE A 91 -35.22 10.54 0.89
C ILE A 91 -36.62 10.35 1.48
N LEU A 92 -37.48 11.37 1.47
CA LEU A 92 -38.85 11.28 1.97
C LEU A 92 -39.66 10.20 1.23
N GLU A 93 -39.59 10.18 -0.10
CA GLU A 93 -40.22 9.15 -0.94
C GLU A 93 -39.73 7.74 -0.54
N ASN A 94 -38.40 7.55 -0.48
CA ASN A 94 -37.80 6.28 -0.10
C ASN A 94 -38.18 5.83 1.33
N MET A 95 -38.32 6.77 2.28
CA MET A 95 -38.73 6.46 3.65
C MET A 95 -40.19 6.01 3.72
N ASN A 96 -41.08 6.66 2.94
CA ASN A 96 -42.47 6.25 2.84
C ASN A 96 -42.59 4.86 2.20
N ASP A 97 -41.85 4.60 1.12
CA ASP A 97 -41.84 3.30 0.46
C ASP A 97 -41.31 2.19 1.38
N SER A 98 -40.29 2.49 2.19
CA SER A 98 -39.73 1.56 3.18
C SER A 98 -40.76 1.09 4.22
N LEU A 99 -41.82 1.87 4.51
CA LEU A 99 -42.87 1.45 5.44
C LEU A 99 -43.65 0.22 4.96
N SER A 100 -43.65 -0.04 3.65
CA SER A 100 -44.30 -1.22 3.06
C SER A 100 -43.54 -2.54 3.30
N ILE A 101 -42.30 -2.47 3.77
CA ILE A 101 -41.43 -3.63 3.94
C ILE A 101 -41.49 -4.09 5.41
N PRO A 102 -41.96 -5.31 5.71
CA PRO A 102 -41.89 -5.86 7.05
C PRO A 102 -40.45 -6.27 7.32
N VAL A 103 -39.73 -5.42 8.04
CA VAL A 103 -38.33 -5.66 8.38
C VAL A 103 -38.19 -6.36 9.72
N ALA A 104 -37.20 -7.25 9.82
CA ALA A 104 -36.68 -7.74 11.08
C ALA A 104 -35.18 -7.42 11.14
N THR A 105 -34.60 -7.47 12.34
CA THR A 105 -33.18 -7.17 12.52
C THR A 105 -32.52 -8.20 13.42
N SER A 106 -31.39 -8.73 12.94
CA SER A 106 -30.48 -9.56 13.74
C SER A 106 -29.23 -8.75 14.06
N LEU A 107 -28.63 -9.00 15.21
CA LEU A 107 -27.41 -8.34 15.67
C LEU A 107 -26.38 -9.39 16.09
N ARG A 108 -25.11 -9.13 15.78
CA ARG A 108 -23.98 -9.90 16.31
C ARG A 108 -22.83 -8.96 16.68
N THR A 109 -22.24 -9.21 17.83
CA THR A 109 -21.01 -8.53 18.27
C THR A 109 -19.80 -9.30 17.77
N VAL A 110 -18.84 -8.62 17.14
CA VAL A 110 -17.66 -9.19 16.49
C VAL A 110 -16.39 -8.61 17.12
N PRO A 111 -15.41 -9.43 17.53
CA PRO A 111 -14.12 -8.94 17.99
C PRO A 111 -13.31 -8.37 16.83
N VAL A 112 -12.62 -7.26 17.07
CA VAL A 112 -11.93 -6.48 16.02
C VAL A 112 -10.41 -6.68 16.07
N LYS A 113 -9.87 -7.37 17.09
CA LYS A 113 -8.42 -7.53 17.27
C LYS A 113 -7.73 -8.03 16.00
N LEU A 114 -8.14 -9.19 15.49
CA LEU A 114 -7.53 -9.79 14.30
C LEU A 114 -7.64 -8.88 13.06
N LEU A 115 -8.84 -8.34 12.85
CA LEU A 115 -9.15 -7.41 11.78
C LEU A 115 -8.25 -6.17 11.82
N GLU A 116 -8.00 -5.61 13.01
CA GLU A 116 -7.11 -4.48 13.21
C GLU A 116 -5.64 -4.83 12.93
N GLU A 117 -5.16 -5.98 13.42
CA GLU A 117 -3.77 -6.40 13.23
C GLU A 117 -3.43 -6.68 11.77
N ASN A 118 -4.25 -7.49 11.09
CA ASN A 118 -4.03 -7.79 9.68
C ASN A 118 -4.16 -6.53 8.81
N ARG A 119 -5.10 -5.63 9.12
CA ARG A 119 -5.21 -4.33 8.45
C ARG A 119 -3.95 -3.47 8.64
N LYS A 120 -3.31 -3.49 9.82
CA LYS A 120 -2.06 -2.75 10.06
C LYS A 120 -0.93 -3.30 9.20
N ILE A 121 -0.80 -4.63 9.09
CA ILE A 121 0.21 -5.30 8.26
C ILE A 121 0.00 -4.97 6.77
N ILE A 122 -1.23 -5.11 6.27
CA ILE A 122 -1.60 -4.75 4.90
C ILE A 122 -1.23 -3.29 4.61
N ASN A 123 -1.65 -2.35 5.46
CA ASN A 123 -1.37 -0.93 5.22
C ASN A 123 0.11 -0.57 5.35
N ARG A 124 0.88 -1.29 6.18
CA ARG A 124 2.32 -1.13 6.25
C ARG A 124 2.94 -1.55 4.91
N HIS A 125 2.61 -2.73 4.41
CA HIS A 125 3.09 -3.21 3.10
C HIS A 125 2.68 -2.26 1.96
N LEU A 126 1.41 -1.85 1.88
CA LEU A 126 0.95 -0.94 0.84
C LEU A 126 1.65 0.43 0.91
N LYS A 127 1.85 0.98 2.11
CA LYS A 127 2.60 2.23 2.30
C LYS A 127 4.05 2.09 1.82
N ARG A 128 4.72 0.97 2.11
CA ARG A 128 6.10 0.70 1.66
C ARG A 128 6.23 0.69 0.14
N ASN A 129 5.17 0.33 -0.57
CA ASN A 129 5.11 0.25 -2.03
C ASN A 129 4.40 1.46 -2.67
N ASN A 130 4.21 2.56 -1.92
CA ASN A 130 3.52 3.78 -2.38
C ASN A 130 2.11 3.53 -2.97
N LYS A 131 1.42 2.50 -2.47
CA LYS A 131 0.03 2.15 -2.85
C LYS A 131 -0.97 2.80 -1.88
N GLY A 132 -2.26 2.69 -2.19
CA GLY A 132 -3.35 3.22 -1.37
C GLY A 132 -3.48 2.56 0.01
N LYS A 133 -4.58 2.83 0.73
CA LYS A 133 -4.87 2.22 2.03
C LYS A 133 -6.10 1.32 1.99
N VAL A 134 -6.08 0.28 2.81
CA VAL A 134 -7.23 -0.58 3.11
C VAL A 134 -7.86 -0.13 4.42
N SER A 135 -9.14 0.22 4.37
CA SER A 135 -9.97 0.56 5.55
C SER A 135 -10.63 -0.69 6.14
N PHE A 136 -11.17 -0.58 7.35
CA PHE A 136 -12.00 -1.63 7.94
C PHE A 136 -13.19 -2.00 7.06
N THR A 137 -13.82 -0.99 6.45
CA THR A 137 -14.99 -1.16 5.57
C THR A 137 -14.66 -2.05 4.37
N HIS A 138 -13.46 -1.95 3.77
CA HIS A 138 -13.09 -2.83 2.66
C HIS A 138 -13.09 -4.31 3.07
N LEU A 139 -12.48 -4.63 4.21
CA LEU A 139 -12.39 -5.99 4.73
C LEU A 139 -13.77 -6.51 5.16
N ILE A 140 -14.59 -5.67 5.78
CA ILE A 140 -15.95 -6.04 6.18
C ILE A 140 -16.84 -6.26 4.96
N CYS A 141 -16.78 -5.38 3.95
CA CYS A 141 -17.47 -5.59 2.67
C CYS A 141 -17.04 -6.92 2.05
N TRP A 142 -15.74 -7.21 2.02
CA TRP A 142 -15.25 -8.46 1.45
C TRP A 142 -15.76 -9.69 2.21
N ALA A 143 -15.79 -9.64 3.55
CA ALA A 143 -16.39 -10.70 4.37
C ALA A 143 -17.89 -10.86 4.08
N ILE A 144 -18.62 -9.76 3.91
CA ILE A 144 -20.04 -9.75 3.52
C ILE A 144 -20.22 -10.42 2.16
N LEU A 145 -19.43 -10.06 1.16
CA LEU A 145 -19.53 -10.61 -0.19
C LEU A 145 -19.26 -12.12 -0.22
N ASN A 146 -18.28 -12.60 0.55
CA ASN A 146 -18.03 -14.03 0.70
C ASN A 146 -19.16 -14.75 1.45
N ALA A 147 -19.71 -14.13 2.50
CA ALA A 147 -20.85 -14.69 3.21
C ALA A 147 -22.12 -14.75 2.34
N VAL A 148 -22.36 -13.78 1.45
CA VAL A 148 -23.51 -13.78 0.53
C VAL A 148 -23.40 -14.95 -0.47
N LYS A 149 -22.19 -15.34 -0.89
CA LYS A 149 -22.01 -16.53 -1.75
C LYS A 149 -22.51 -17.82 -1.08
N LYS A 150 -22.33 -17.95 0.24
CA LYS A 150 -22.84 -19.08 1.05
C LYS A 150 -24.34 -18.96 1.36
N TYR A 151 -24.84 -17.74 1.54
CA TYR A 151 -26.24 -17.45 1.85
C TYR A 151 -26.89 -16.54 0.79
N PRO A 152 -27.18 -17.07 -0.41
CA PRO A 152 -27.64 -16.26 -1.54
C PRO A 152 -29.02 -15.62 -1.32
N ALA A 153 -29.83 -16.11 -0.37
CA ALA A 153 -31.13 -15.52 -0.07
C ALA A 153 -31.03 -14.07 0.44
N ILE A 154 -29.92 -13.71 1.09
CA ILE A 154 -29.63 -12.36 1.59
C ILE A 154 -29.59 -11.33 0.45
N ASN A 155 -29.25 -11.76 -0.76
CA ASN A 155 -29.17 -10.93 -1.97
C ASN A 155 -30.50 -10.82 -2.74
N ASN A 156 -31.50 -11.63 -2.40
CA ASN A 156 -32.76 -11.69 -3.12
C ASN A 156 -33.69 -10.55 -2.71
N ALA A 157 -34.73 -10.30 -3.51
CA ALA A 157 -35.72 -9.27 -3.22
C ALA A 157 -37.15 -9.81 -3.32
N PHE A 158 -38.08 -9.16 -2.64
CA PHE A 158 -39.50 -9.41 -2.82
C PHE A 158 -40.03 -8.61 -4.02
N THR A 159 -40.85 -9.23 -4.85
CA THR A 159 -41.56 -8.56 -5.94
C THR A 159 -42.95 -9.15 -6.13
N ILE A 160 -43.78 -8.49 -6.93
CA ILE A 160 -45.10 -8.98 -7.32
C ILE A 160 -45.12 -9.07 -8.84
N VAL A 161 -45.29 -10.28 -9.37
CA VAL A 161 -45.39 -10.54 -10.81
C VAL A 161 -46.77 -11.14 -11.06
N ASN A 162 -47.55 -10.54 -11.95
CA ASN A 162 -48.93 -10.96 -12.25
C ASN A 162 -49.80 -11.10 -10.97
N ASP A 163 -49.76 -10.08 -10.10
CA ASP A 163 -50.47 -10.01 -8.81
C ASP A 163 -50.14 -11.14 -7.82
N LYS A 164 -49.05 -11.88 -8.05
CA LYS A 164 -48.58 -12.95 -7.16
C LYS A 164 -47.29 -12.56 -6.43
N PRO A 165 -47.25 -12.69 -5.10
CA PRO A 165 -46.02 -12.55 -4.32
C PRO A 165 -44.94 -13.49 -4.86
N THR A 166 -43.80 -12.94 -5.29
CA THR A 166 -42.74 -13.66 -5.99
C THR A 166 -41.38 -13.32 -5.39
N LEU A 167 -40.55 -14.35 -5.19
CA LEU A 167 -39.15 -14.18 -4.81
C LEU A 167 -38.31 -13.84 -6.05
N LEU A 168 -37.74 -12.64 -6.08
CA LEU A 168 -36.79 -12.23 -7.11
C LEU A 168 -35.39 -12.69 -6.74
N LYS A 169 -34.93 -13.77 -7.39
CA LYS A 169 -33.55 -14.23 -7.28
C LYS A 169 -32.63 -13.38 -8.15
N ARG A 170 -31.67 -12.70 -7.52
CA ARG A 170 -30.71 -11.83 -8.23
C ARG A 170 -29.52 -12.66 -8.71
N ALA A 171 -29.16 -12.52 -9.98
CA ALA A 171 -28.03 -13.23 -10.58
C ALA A 171 -26.67 -12.69 -10.11
N ASN A 172 -26.55 -11.36 -9.97
CA ASN A 172 -25.31 -10.70 -9.59
C ASN A 172 -25.47 -10.01 -8.23
N ILE A 173 -24.34 -9.71 -7.60
CA ILE A 173 -24.30 -8.93 -6.37
C ILE A 173 -23.91 -7.49 -6.73
N ASN A 174 -24.76 -6.52 -6.35
CA ASN A 174 -24.47 -5.10 -6.49
C ASN A 174 -24.42 -4.47 -5.10
N LEU A 175 -23.20 -4.20 -4.62
CA LEU A 175 -22.97 -3.71 -3.27
C LEU A 175 -23.13 -2.19 -3.20
N GLY A 176 -24.19 -1.75 -2.51
CA GLY A 176 -24.41 -0.35 -2.14
C GLY A 176 -23.50 0.07 -1.00
N LEU A 177 -22.90 1.24 -1.11
CA LEU A 177 -22.00 1.81 -0.10
C LEU A 177 -22.53 3.15 0.34
N ALA A 178 -22.93 3.25 1.61
CA ALA A 178 -23.38 4.52 2.16
C ALA A 178 -22.17 5.43 2.42
N ILE A 179 -22.09 6.52 1.66
CA ILE A 179 -21.02 7.51 1.71
C ILE A 179 -21.59 8.80 2.25
N ASP A 180 -21.06 9.21 3.40
CA ASP A 180 -21.35 10.51 3.99
C ASP A 180 -20.53 11.60 3.29
N ILE A 181 -21.22 12.62 2.78
CA ILE A 181 -20.64 13.78 2.12
C ILE A 181 -20.96 15.02 2.96
N GLU A 182 -19.92 15.61 3.55
CA GLU A 182 -20.00 16.91 4.20
C GLU A 182 -20.01 18.02 3.15
N LYS A 183 -21.04 18.87 3.18
CA LYS A 183 -21.18 20.04 2.32
C LYS A 183 -20.43 21.23 2.93
N LYS A 184 -20.20 22.26 2.10
CA LYS A 184 -19.48 23.49 2.52
C LYS A 184 -20.15 24.25 3.67
N ASP A 185 -21.44 24.02 3.91
CA ASP A 185 -22.23 24.62 4.98
C ASP A 185 -22.18 23.81 6.29
N GLY A 186 -21.38 22.73 6.35
CA GLY A 186 -21.29 21.83 7.49
C GLY A 186 -22.46 20.83 7.58
N SER A 187 -23.39 20.84 6.62
CA SER A 187 -24.45 19.83 6.56
C SER A 187 -23.95 18.54 5.93
N HIS A 188 -24.47 17.41 6.40
CA HIS A 188 -24.11 16.08 5.91
C HIS A 188 -25.18 15.56 4.95
N SER A 189 -24.75 14.90 3.88
CA SER A 189 -25.63 14.26 2.90
C SER A 189 -25.15 12.84 2.64
N LEU A 190 -26.03 11.87 2.94
CA LEU A 190 -25.75 10.47 2.68
C LEU A 190 -26.17 10.11 1.24
N ILE A 191 -25.26 9.52 0.49
CA ILE A 191 -25.58 8.91 -0.81
C ILE A 191 -25.16 7.43 -0.81
N VAL A 192 -25.87 6.60 -1.59
CA VAL A 192 -25.62 5.15 -1.64
C VAL A 192 -25.43 4.68 -3.08
N PRO A 193 -24.31 5.00 -3.73
CA PRO A 193 -23.95 4.38 -4.99
C PRO A 193 -23.58 2.91 -4.79
N ASN A 194 -23.58 2.11 -5.86
CA ASN A 194 -23.22 0.70 -5.80
C ASN A 194 -22.07 0.32 -6.75
N ILE A 195 -21.33 -0.70 -6.34
CA ILE A 195 -20.36 -1.40 -7.20
C ILE A 195 -21.11 -2.59 -7.82
N LYS A 196 -21.13 -2.64 -9.15
CA LYS A 196 -21.83 -3.68 -9.92
C LYS A 196 -21.04 -4.98 -9.98
N ASN A 197 -21.74 -6.11 -10.01
CA ASN A 197 -21.20 -7.44 -10.31
C ASN A 197 -19.95 -7.79 -9.46
N VAL A 198 -19.97 -7.42 -8.18
CA VAL A 198 -18.82 -7.62 -7.28
C VAL A 198 -18.53 -9.09 -7.00
N ASP A 199 -19.47 -9.98 -7.31
CA ASP A 199 -19.29 -11.44 -7.26
C ASP A 199 -18.22 -11.96 -8.23
N GLN A 200 -17.90 -11.21 -9.29
CA GLN A 200 -16.91 -11.55 -10.32
C GLN A 200 -15.52 -10.94 -10.08
N MET A 201 -15.38 -10.10 -9.04
CA MET A 201 -14.12 -9.43 -8.71
C MET A 201 -13.30 -10.28 -7.73
N ASN A 202 -11.98 -10.16 -7.78
CA ASN A 202 -11.10 -10.50 -6.66
C ASN A 202 -11.03 -9.29 -5.67
N PHE A 203 -10.40 -9.46 -4.51
CA PHE A 203 -10.26 -8.41 -3.51
C PHE A 203 -9.49 -7.18 -4.03
N LYS A 204 -8.44 -7.38 -4.84
CA LYS A 204 -7.66 -6.28 -5.43
C LYS A 204 -8.50 -5.42 -6.36
N ASP A 205 -9.27 -6.03 -7.25
CA ASP A 205 -10.17 -5.37 -8.19
C ASP A 205 -11.32 -4.67 -7.45
N PHE A 206 -11.91 -5.35 -6.45
CA PHE A 206 -12.93 -4.77 -5.57
C PHE A 206 -12.39 -3.54 -4.83
N TRP A 207 -11.18 -3.61 -4.28
CA TRP A 207 -10.55 -2.50 -3.56
C TRP A 207 -10.33 -1.29 -4.48
N GLN A 208 -9.88 -1.51 -5.72
CA GLN A 208 -9.71 -0.43 -6.69
C GLN A 208 -11.05 0.19 -7.09
N ALA A 209 -12.07 -0.64 -7.38
CA ALA A 209 -13.41 -0.18 -7.71
C ALA A 209 -14.06 0.60 -6.55
N TYR A 210 -13.88 0.15 -5.31
CA TYR A 210 -14.35 0.85 -4.11
C TYR A 210 -13.71 2.24 -4.00
N GLN A 211 -12.39 2.32 -4.16
CA GLN A 211 -11.65 3.57 -4.00
C GLN A 211 -12.00 4.57 -5.11
N ASP A 212 -12.20 4.10 -6.34
CA ASP A 212 -12.70 4.91 -7.44
C ASP A 212 -14.10 5.46 -7.13
N LEU A 213 -15.03 4.59 -6.71
CA LEU A 213 -16.40 4.98 -6.38
C LEU A 213 -16.44 6.06 -5.28
N VAL A 214 -15.68 5.88 -4.19
CA VAL A 214 -15.61 6.86 -3.10
C VAL A 214 -15.00 8.18 -3.58
N LYS A 215 -13.95 8.12 -4.41
CA LYS A 215 -13.31 9.31 -4.97
C LYS A 215 -14.27 10.10 -5.87
N ARG A 216 -15.02 9.42 -6.75
CA ARG A 216 -16.02 10.06 -7.63
C ARG A 216 -17.22 10.59 -6.85
N SER A 217 -17.68 9.86 -5.83
CA SER A 217 -18.76 10.27 -4.93
C SER A 217 -18.48 11.59 -4.25
N ARG A 218 -17.28 11.73 -3.67
CA ARG A 218 -16.86 12.98 -2.99
C ARG A 218 -16.68 14.15 -3.96
N LYS A 219 -16.40 13.87 -5.24
CA LYS A 219 -16.29 14.88 -6.30
C LYS A 219 -17.62 15.22 -6.98
N GLY A 220 -18.71 14.52 -6.64
CA GLY A 220 -20.00 14.67 -7.30
C GLY A 220 -20.01 14.17 -8.75
N GLN A 221 -19.18 13.19 -9.09
CA GLN A 221 -19.01 12.62 -10.43
C GLN A 221 -19.61 11.19 -10.53
N ILE A 222 -20.77 10.98 -9.90
CA ILE A 222 -21.47 9.69 -9.89
C ILE A 222 -22.64 9.76 -10.85
N GLU A 223 -22.76 8.75 -11.69
CA GLU A 223 -23.83 8.66 -12.67
C GLU A 223 -25.13 8.12 -12.04
N PRO A 224 -26.33 8.55 -12.51
CA PRO A 224 -27.61 8.08 -11.97
C PRO A 224 -27.77 6.55 -11.94
N GLU A 225 -27.20 5.85 -12.92
CA GLU A 225 -27.26 4.39 -13.08
C GLU A 225 -26.54 3.63 -11.95
N GLU A 226 -25.54 4.28 -11.32
CA GLU A 226 -24.79 3.72 -10.19
C GLU A 226 -25.60 3.70 -8.89
N PHE A 227 -26.75 4.38 -8.83
CA PHE A 227 -27.69 4.28 -7.70
C PHE A 227 -28.75 3.18 -7.91
N ALA A 228 -29.03 2.82 -9.16
CA ALA A 228 -30.08 1.85 -9.49
C ALA A 228 -29.61 0.42 -9.22
N GLY A 229 -30.53 -0.50 -8.91
CA GLY A 229 -30.24 -1.94 -8.89
C GLY A 229 -29.30 -2.43 -7.79
N THR A 230 -29.12 -1.68 -6.71
CA THR A 230 -28.45 -2.16 -5.49
C THR A 230 -29.18 -3.40 -4.96
N THR A 231 -28.46 -4.43 -4.56
CA THR A 231 -29.05 -5.67 -4.03
C THR A 231 -28.86 -5.80 -2.52
N ILE A 232 -27.67 -5.42 -2.03
CA ILE A 232 -27.29 -5.38 -0.62
C ILE A 232 -26.54 -4.08 -0.35
N THR A 233 -26.74 -3.48 0.82
CA THR A 233 -26.10 -2.21 1.19
C THR A 233 -25.30 -2.36 2.48
N LEU A 234 -24.11 -1.76 2.55
CA LEU A 234 -23.38 -1.52 3.79
C LEU A 234 -23.47 -0.03 4.16
N THR A 235 -23.83 0.24 5.42
CA THR A 235 -23.74 1.56 6.04
C THR A 235 -22.83 1.52 7.27
N ASN A 236 -22.06 2.57 7.50
CA ASN A 236 -21.07 2.64 8.58
C ASN A 236 -21.27 3.86 9.49
N PRO A 237 -22.33 3.88 10.33
CA PRO A 237 -22.52 4.94 11.32
C PRO A 237 -21.52 4.87 12.48
N GLY A 238 -20.70 3.83 12.58
CA GLY A 238 -19.64 3.72 13.58
C GLY A 238 -18.59 4.84 13.51
N THR A 239 -18.42 5.49 12.37
CA THR A 239 -17.47 6.62 12.22
C THR A 239 -17.86 7.84 13.06
N ILE A 240 -19.13 7.98 13.42
CA ILE A 240 -19.67 9.05 14.27
C ILE A 240 -19.98 8.56 15.70
N GLY A 241 -19.44 7.41 16.11
CA GLY A 241 -19.60 6.86 17.45
C GLY A 241 -20.90 6.07 17.68
N THR A 242 -21.68 5.79 16.63
CA THR A 242 -22.92 5.01 16.77
C THR A 242 -22.59 3.54 17.07
N LEU A 243 -23.06 3.03 18.22
CA LEU A 243 -22.81 1.66 18.67
C LEU A 243 -23.48 0.58 17.83
N SER A 244 -24.70 0.83 17.41
CA SER A 244 -25.51 -0.07 16.58
C SER A 244 -26.57 0.77 15.88
N SER A 245 -26.92 0.40 14.66
CA SER A 245 -27.94 1.10 13.87
C SER A 245 -28.88 0.09 13.22
N VAL A 246 -30.15 0.47 13.12
CA VAL A 246 -31.18 -0.31 12.46
C VAL A 246 -31.63 0.48 11.23
N PRO A 247 -30.94 0.32 10.08
CA PRO A 247 -31.25 1.07 8.88
C PRO A 247 -32.62 0.66 8.32
N ARG A 248 -33.30 1.60 7.68
CA ARG A 248 -34.55 1.33 6.95
C ARG A 248 -34.24 0.67 5.62
N LEU A 249 -34.76 -0.55 5.39
CA LEU A 249 -34.56 -1.30 4.14
C LEU A 249 -35.24 -0.59 2.96
N MET A 250 -34.55 -0.55 1.82
CA MET A 250 -35.05 0.07 0.58
C MET A 250 -35.77 -0.96 -0.28
N VAL A 251 -36.79 -0.51 -1.02
CA VAL A 251 -37.53 -1.38 -1.94
C VAL A 251 -36.58 -1.96 -3.01
N GLY A 252 -36.68 -3.26 -3.25
CA GLY A 252 -35.85 -3.97 -4.23
C GLY A 252 -34.53 -4.52 -3.69
N GLN A 253 -34.20 -4.26 -2.41
CA GLN A 253 -33.07 -4.85 -1.68
C GLN A 253 -33.57 -5.92 -0.69
N GLY A 254 -32.75 -6.94 -0.45
CA GLY A 254 -33.04 -7.98 0.54
C GLY A 254 -32.62 -7.58 1.95
N THR A 255 -31.44 -6.96 2.07
CA THR A 255 -30.77 -6.69 3.35
C THR A 255 -29.96 -5.40 3.32
N ILE A 256 -29.97 -4.66 4.43
CA ILE A 256 -28.97 -3.62 4.72
C ILE A 256 -28.19 -4.04 5.96
N ILE A 257 -26.87 -3.94 5.86
CA ILE A 257 -25.94 -4.22 6.94
C ILE A 257 -25.45 -2.89 7.50
N ALA A 258 -25.44 -2.75 8.83
CA ALA A 258 -24.80 -1.61 9.48
C ALA A 258 -23.65 -2.04 10.39
N THR A 259 -22.54 -1.31 10.33
CA THR A 259 -21.39 -1.48 11.22
C THR A 259 -21.35 -0.38 12.27
N GLY A 260 -21.31 -0.79 13.54
CA GLY A 260 -21.17 0.10 14.68
C GLY A 260 -19.73 0.56 14.94
N ALA A 261 -19.58 1.43 15.95
CA ALA A 261 -18.30 1.93 16.40
C ALA A 261 -17.40 0.80 16.96
N ILE A 262 -16.10 0.90 16.69
CA ILE A 262 -15.09 -0.03 17.21
C ILE A 262 -14.62 0.48 18.57
N GLN A 263 -15.03 -0.17 19.64
CA GLN A 263 -14.65 0.22 21.01
C GLN A 263 -14.62 -0.98 21.96
N TYR A 264 -14.07 -0.80 23.16
CA TYR A 264 -14.16 -1.84 24.18
C TYR A 264 -15.61 -2.02 24.64
N PRO A 265 -15.99 -3.23 25.07
CA PRO A 265 -17.26 -3.45 25.77
C PRO A 265 -17.42 -2.47 26.94
N ALA A 266 -18.65 -2.09 27.25
CA ALA A 266 -18.97 -0.99 28.18
C ALA A 266 -18.30 -1.17 29.55
N GLU A 267 -18.21 -2.41 30.01
CA GLU A 267 -17.62 -2.83 31.28
C GLU A 267 -16.11 -2.57 31.38
N TYR A 268 -15.44 -2.41 30.24
CA TYR A 268 -13.97 -2.30 30.15
C TYR A 268 -13.48 -0.94 29.63
N GLN A 269 -14.37 -0.01 29.27
CA GLN A 269 -13.98 1.26 28.63
C GLN A 269 -13.10 2.17 29.49
N ALA A 270 -13.28 2.12 30.81
CA ALA A 270 -12.53 2.92 31.78
C ALA A 270 -11.37 2.16 32.43
N MET A 271 -11.09 0.92 32.00
CA MET A 271 -9.96 0.16 32.54
C MET A 271 -8.63 0.68 32.00
N SER A 272 -7.56 0.51 32.79
CA SER A 272 -6.22 0.83 32.34
C SER A 272 -5.82 -0.06 31.15
N VAL A 273 -5.03 0.49 30.21
CA VAL A 273 -4.55 -0.26 29.03
C VAL A 273 -3.74 -1.50 29.46
N GLN A 274 -2.99 -1.40 30.56
CA GLN A 274 -2.22 -2.50 31.14
C GLN A 274 -3.14 -3.64 31.58
N THR A 275 -4.24 -3.32 32.27
CA THR A 275 -5.23 -4.32 32.70
C THR A 275 -5.96 -4.95 31.52
N ILE A 276 -6.39 -4.15 30.53
CA ILE A 276 -7.02 -4.65 29.30
C ILE A 276 -6.12 -5.65 28.58
N THR A 277 -4.82 -5.33 28.49
CA THR A 277 -3.82 -6.17 27.82
C THR A 277 -3.53 -7.44 28.61
N ALA A 278 -3.41 -7.34 29.93
CA ALA A 278 -3.19 -8.49 30.82
C ALA A 278 -4.39 -9.45 30.83
N LEU A 279 -5.60 -8.95 30.58
CA LEU A 279 -6.81 -9.77 30.47
C LEU A 279 -7.10 -10.25 29.04
N GLY A 280 -6.29 -9.86 28.05
CA GLY A 280 -6.52 -10.24 26.65
C GLY A 280 -7.84 -9.71 26.08
N ILE A 281 -8.27 -8.51 26.47
CA ILE A 281 -9.58 -7.97 26.06
C ILE A 281 -9.48 -7.29 24.69
N SER A 282 -10.36 -7.70 23.77
CA SER A 282 -10.47 -7.12 22.43
C SER A 282 -11.50 -5.98 22.36
N LYS A 283 -11.26 -5.00 21.49
CA LYS A 283 -12.33 -4.11 21.02
C LYS A 283 -13.35 -4.91 20.21
N VAL A 284 -14.60 -4.51 20.28
CA VAL A 284 -15.70 -5.13 19.56
C VAL A 284 -16.38 -4.13 18.63
N MET A 285 -17.12 -4.67 17.66
CA MET A 285 -17.98 -3.95 16.73
C MET A 285 -19.32 -4.70 16.66
N ASN A 286 -20.43 -3.98 16.71
CA ASN A 286 -21.73 -4.59 16.41
C ASN A 286 -21.98 -4.54 14.91
N ILE A 287 -22.43 -5.66 14.36
CA ILE A 287 -22.92 -5.76 12.99
C ILE A 287 -24.40 -6.11 13.06
N THR A 288 -25.24 -5.28 12.43
CA THR A 288 -26.67 -5.54 12.30
C THR A 288 -27.00 -5.92 10.87
N SER A 289 -27.98 -6.81 10.73
CA SER A 289 -28.60 -7.18 9.45
C SER A 289 -30.07 -6.86 9.54
N THR A 290 -30.51 -5.83 8.83
CA THR A 290 -31.94 -5.48 8.70
C THR A 290 -32.43 -6.00 7.35
N TYR A 291 -33.37 -6.94 7.39
CA TYR A 291 -33.77 -7.74 6.23
C TYR A 291 -35.29 -7.81 6.06
N ASP A 292 -35.74 -8.11 4.85
CA ASP A 292 -37.15 -8.32 4.52
C ASP A 292 -37.61 -9.69 5.05
N HIS A 293 -38.40 -9.67 6.12
CA HIS A 293 -38.84 -10.89 6.81
C HIS A 293 -39.87 -11.70 6.02
N ARG A 294 -40.31 -11.22 4.84
CA ARG A 294 -41.14 -12.00 3.90
C ARG A 294 -40.34 -13.07 3.17
N ILE A 295 -39.06 -12.80 2.91
CA ILE A 295 -38.21 -13.63 2.05
C ILE A 295 -36.98 -14.20 2.77
N ILE A 296 -36.54 -13.57 3.86
CA ILE A 296 -35.37 -13.98 4.64
C ILE A 296 -35.85 -14.34 6.05
N GLN A 297 -35.44 -15.50 6.54
CA GLN A 297 -35.78 -15.96 7.89
C GLN A 297 -34.74 -15.48 8.91
N GLY A 298 -35.15 -15.28 10.16
CA GLY A 298 -34.22 -14.83 11.21
C GLY A 298 -33.07 -15.80 11.49
N ALA A 299 -33.28 -17.10 11.33
CA ALA A 299 -32.21 -18.09 11.42
C ALA A 299 -31.16 -17.89 10.31
N GLU A 300 -31.60 -17.59 9.09
CA GLU A 300 -30.72 -17.36 7.94
C GLU A 300 -29.93 -16.07 8.09
N SER A 301 -30.57 -14.97 8.51
CA SER A 301 -29.85 -13.73 8.84
C SER A 301 -28.86 -13.93 9.99
N GLY A 302 -29.20 -14.75 10.99
CA GLY A 302 -28.31 -15.08 12.11
C GLY A 302 -27.08 -15.90 11.69
N LEU A 303 -27.26 -16.88 10.81
CA LEU A 303 -26.20 -17.68 10.20
C LEU A 303 -25.32 -16.85 9.26
N PHE A 304 -25.91 -15.94 8.49
CA PHE A 304 -25.17 -15.01 7.66
C PHE A 304 -24.25 -14.10 8.50
N LEU A 305 -24.74 -13.55 9.61
CA LEU A 305 -23.89 -12.78 10.54
C LEU A 305 -22.83 -13.66 11.21
N LYS A 306 -23.12 -14.95 11.49
CA LYS A 306 -22.13 -15.92 11.97
C LYS A 306 -21.00 -16.10 10.97
N GLU A 307 -21.33 -16.22 9.70
CA GLU A 307 -20.36 -16.40 8.63
C GLU A 307 -19.44 -15.18 8.49
N ILE A 308 -19.98 -13.96 8.52
CA ILE A 308 -19.18 -12.73 8.55
C ILE A 308 -18.22 -12.73 9.75
N TYR A 309 -18.71 -13.12 10.93
CA TYR A 309 -17.89 -13.23 12.13
C TYR A 309 -16.74 -14.25 11.94
N GLU A 310 -17.00 -15.40 11.33
CA GLU A 310 -15.98 -16.43 11.08
C GLU A 310 -14.93 -15.98 10.07
N TYR A 311 -15.34 -15.32 8.97
CA TYR A 311 -14.40 -14.70 8.01
C TYR A 311 -13.52 -13.64 8.67
N LEU A 312 -14.11 -12.74 9.48
CA LEU A 312 -13.33 -11.70 10.18
C LEU A 312 -12.38 -12.27 11.24
N LEU A 313 -12.63 -13.49 11.72
CA LEU A 313 -11.71 -14.28 12.55
C LEU A 313 -10.68 -15.12 11.76
N GLY A 314 -10.66 -15.00 10.43
CA GLY A 314 -9.68 -15.65 9.56
C GLY A 314 -10.01 -17.10 9.22
N LYS A 315 -11.26 -17.53 9.36
CA LYS A 315 -11.69 -18.83 8.82
C LYS A 315 -11.74 -18.79 7.29
N GLU A 316 -11.71 -19.97 6.66
CA GLU A 316 -11.79 -20.12 5.20
C GLU A 316 -10.69 -19.35 4.46
N GLU A 317 -9.48 -19.28 5.05
CA GLU A 317 -8.31 -18.63 4.46
C GLU A 317 -8.56 -17.16 4.07
N PHE A 318 -9.44 -16.47 4.81
CA PHE A 318 -9.91 -15.13 4.45
C PHE A 318 -8.77 -14.12 4.30
N TYR A 319 -7.85 -14.09 5.26
CA TYR A 319 -6.73 -13.15 5.23
C TYR A 319 -5.60 -13.65 4.33
N GLU A 320 -5.41 -14.96 4.26
CA GLU A 320 -4.42 -15.61 3.40
C GLU A 320 -4.68 -15.25 1.93
N ASN A 321 -5.92 -15.40 1.46
CA ASN A 321 -6.33 -15.00 0.12
C ASN A 321 -6.12 -13.49 -0.13
N ILE A 322 -6.45 -12.63 0.84
CA ILE A 322 -6.22 -11.17 0.73
C ILE A 322 -4.72 -10.85 0.62
N PHE A 323 -3.90 -11.53 1.41
CA PHE A 323 -2.46 -11.31 1.42
C PHE A 323 -1.82 -11.78 0.11
N GLU A 324 -2.25 -12.93 -0.41
CA GLU A 324 -1.81 -13.44 -1.71
C GLU A 324 -2.16 -12.47 -2.84
N GLU A 325 -3.41 -12.03 -2.93
CA GLU A 325 -3.87 -11.10 -3.97
C GLU A 325 -3.20 -9.71 -3.90
N LEU A 326 -2.81 -9.28 -2.69
CA LEU A 326 -2.05 -8.05 -2.47
C LEU A 326 -0.53 -8.24 -2.60
N GLU A 327 -0.07 -9.46 -2.91
CA GLU A 327 1.35 -9.83 -3.05
C GLU A 327 2.16 -9.55 -1.76
N ILE A 328 1.55 -9.79 -0.59
CA ILE A 328 2.19 -9.61 0.72
C ILE A 328 3.01 -10.86 1.04
N PRO A 329 4.33 -10.76 1.28
CA PRO A 329 5.24 -11.90 1.44
C PRO A 329 5.21 -12.53 2.85
N PHE A 330 4.21 -12.22 3.66
CA PHE A 330 4.10 -12.63 5.06
C PHE A 330 2.81 -13.40 5.27
N ASN A 331 2.79 -14.29 6.25
CA ASN A 331 1.53 -14.88 6.68
C ASN A 331 0.69 -13.85 7.44
N PRO A 332 -0.65 -13.87 7.30
CA PRO A 332 -1.50 -13.09 8.15
C PRO A 332 -1.38 -13.55 9.59
N VAL A 333 -1.61 -12.62 10.50
CA VAL A 333 -1.79 -12.93 11.92
C VAL A 333 -3.06 -13.77 12.05
N GLN A 334 -3.02 -14.82 12.86
CA GLN A 334 -4.11 -15.79 13.03
C GLN A 334 -4.81 -15.63 14.38
N TRP A 335 -6.12 -15.90 14.44
CA TRP A 335 -6.84 -15.94 15.72
C TRP A 335 -6.46 -17.19 16.52
N THR A 336 -5.78 -16.98 17.64
CA THR A 336 -5.39 -18.05 18.56
C THR A 336 -5.98 -17.78 19.94
N THR A 337 -6.24 -18.83 20.71
CA THR A 337 -6.62 -18.68 22.13
C THR A 337 -5.44 -18.11 22.92
N ASP A 338 -5.72 -17.14 23.79
CA ASP A 338 -4.73 -16.67 24.75
C ASP A 338 -4.56 -17.73 25.84
N TYR A 339 -3.34 -18.23 25.97
CA TYR A 339 -2.96 -19.08 27.10
C TYR A 339 -2.15 -18.20 28.05
N GLN A 340 -2.81 -17.73 29.11
CA GLN A 340 -2.15 -17.03 30.21
C GLN A 340 -2.62 -17.65 31.54
N PRO A 341 -1.91 -18.65 32.09
CA PRO A 341 -2.31 -19.31 33.33
C PRO A 341 -2.24 -18.38 34.57
N GLY A 342 -1.59 -17.22 34.47
CA GLY A 342 -1.15 -16.42 35.63
C GLY A 342 -2.15 -15.42 36.23
N VAL A 343 -3.30 -15.13 35.62
CA VAL A 343 -4.22 -14.11 36.18
C VAL A 343 -4.86 -14.60 37.51
N PHE A 344 -5.03 -15.91 37.67
CA PHE A 344 -5.68 -16.51 38.86
C PHE A 344 -4.84 -17.58 39.57
N GLU A 345 -3.81 -18.15 38.93
CA GLU A 345 -2.86 -19.07 39.58
C GLU A 345 -1.50 -18.38 39.80
N LYS A 346 -1.19 -18.08 41.07
CA LYS A 346 0.10 -17.48 41.48
C LYS A 346 1.33 -18.37 41.25
N SER A 347 1.17 -19.56 40.66
CA SER A 347 2.13 -20.66 40.82
C SER A 347 2.97 -21.04 39.61
N ASN A 348 2.84 -20.45 38.41
CA ASN A 348 3.77 -20.74 37.31
C ASN A 348 4.07 -19.53 36.40
N ASN A 349 5.06 -18.72 36.80
CA ASN A 349 5.69 -17.65 36.01
C ASN A 349 6.57 -18.19 34.84
N THR A 350 6.57 -19.50 34.62
CA THR A 350 7.44 -20.16 33.63
C THR A 350 7.15 -19.70 32.20
N GLU A 351 5.88 -19.53 31.84
CA GLU A 351 5.51 -19.14 30.47
C GLU A 351 5.85 -17.67 30.16
N GLU A 352 5.69 -16.75 31.10
CA GLU A 352 6.11 -15.36 30.93
C GLU A 352 7.63 -15.25 30.79
N ILE A 353 8.38 -16.02 31.59
CA ILE A 353 9.84 -16.15 31.48
C ILE A 353 10.24 -16.76 30.12
N GLU A 354 9.54 -17.80 29.66
CA GLU A 354 9.77 -18.39 28.34
C GLU A 354 9.52 -17.39 27.21
N LYS A 355 8.39 -16.68 27.24
CA LYS A 355 8.06 -15.63 26.26
C LYS A 355 9.11 -14.52 26.28
N GLN A 356 9.55 -14.10 27.46
CA GLN A 356 10.62 -13.12 27.62
C GLN A 356 11.96 -13.60 27.00
N SER A 357 12.33 -14.88 27.15
CA SER A 357 13.54 -15.41 26.51
C SER A 357 13.41 -15.45 24.99
N ARG A 358 12.22 -15.82 24.48
CA ARG A 358 11.90 -15.85 23.05
C ARG A 358 11.93 -14.45 22.41
N VAL A 359 11.56 -13.39 23.13
CA VAL A 359 11.69 -12.01 22.64
C VAL A 359 13.15 -11.66 22.35
N LEU A 360 14.06 -11.98 23.28
CA LEU A 360 15.50 -11.72 23.09
C LEU A 360 16.08 -12.58 21.95
N GLN A 361 15.63 -13.83 21.82
CA GLN A 361 15.99 -14.71 20.71
C GLN A 361 15.54 -14.12 19.36
N LEU A 362 14.27 -13.70 19.25
CA LEU A 362 13.71 -13.12 18.04
C LEU A 362 14.45 -11.83 17.65
N LEU A 363 14.74 -10.97 18.62
CA LEU A 363 15.51 -9.75 18.43
C LEU A 363 16.91 -10.04 17.89
N ASN A 364 17.61 -11.04 18.44
CA ASN A 364 18.90 -11.47 17.90
C ASN A 364 18.77 -12.00 16.47
N LEU A 365 17.71 -12.74 16.15
CA LEU A 365 17.49 -13.25 14.79
C LEU A 365 17.23 -12.13 13.78
N PHE A 366 16.49 -11.08 14.15
CA PHE A 366 16.37 -9.88 13.30
C PHE A 366 17.72 -9.19 13.06
N ARG A 367 18.59 -9.10 14.08
CA ARG A 367 19.94 -8.56 13.90
C ARG A 367 20.81 -9.41 12.98
N VAL A 368 20.63 -10.74 12.97
CA VAL A 368 21.41 -11.67 12.15
C VAL A 368 20.85 -11.80 10.73
N ARG A 369 19.52 -11.85 10.56
CA ARG A 369 18.84 -12.25 9.32
C ARG A 369 17.82 -11.24 8.79
N GLY A 370 17.57 -10.13 9.49
CA GLY A 370 16.58 -9.13 9.08
C GLY A 370 16.83 -8.57 7.68
N HIS A 371 18.10 -8.51 7.27
CA HIS A 371 18.52 -8.12 5.92
C HIS A 371 17.91 -8.98 4.79
N LEU A 372 17.48 -10.22 5.08
CA LEU A 372 16.78 -11.08 4.10
C LEU A 372 15.35 -10.61 3.81
N LEU A 373 14.74 -9.87 4.75
CA LEU A 373 13.41 -9.28 4.61
C LEU A 373 13.46 -7.80 4.17
N ALA A 374 14.65 -7.25 3.96
CA ALA A 374 14.84 -5.86 3.57
C ALA A 374 14.28 -5.59 2.16
N ASN A 375 13.62 -4.43 2.00
CA ASN A 375 13.12 -3.93 0.72
C ASN A 375 14.23 -3.23 -0.05
N LEU A 376 15.18 -4.04 -0.52
CA LEU A 376 16.41 -3.59 -1.18
C LEU A 376 16.23 -3.36 -2.68
N ASP A 377 15.51 -4.25 -3.36
CA ASP A 377 15.36 -4.19 -4.81
C ASP A 377 14.35 -3.10 -5.23
N PRO A 378 14.77 -2.08 -5.99
CA PRO A 378 13.86 -1.04 -6.49
C PRO A 378 12.80 -1.56 -7.47
N LEU A 379 13.02 -2.72 -8.11
CA LEU A 379 12.09 -3.32 -9.07
C LEU A 379 11.06 -4.28 -8.43
N GLY A 380 11.06 -4.39 -7.10
CA GLY A 380 10.04 -5.09 -6.31
C GLY A 380 10.02 -6.61 -6.52
N ILE A 381 11.17 -7.28 -6.44
CA ILE A 381 11.22 -8.76 -6.34
C ILE A 381 10.49 -9.22 -5.05
N PRO A 382 9.68 -10.31 -5.13
CA PRO A 382 9.00 -10.85 -3.97
C PRO A 382 10.02 -11.27 -2.89
N THR A 383 9.82 -10.76 -1.67
CA THR A 383 10.54 -11.25 -0.49
C THR A 383 10.02 -12.65 -0.17
N HIS A 384 10.89 -13.59 0.19
CA HIS A 384 10.45 -14.92 0.59
C HIS A 384 10.05 -14.93 2.06
N TYR A 385 9.11 -15.80 2.43
CA TYR A 385 8.76 -16.00 3.83
C TYR A 385 9.92 -16.67 4.60
N HIS A 386 10.28 -16.11 5.75
CA HIS A 386 11.35 -16.62 6.62
C HIS A 386 10.79 -17.00 7.99
N PRO A 387 10.61 -18.32 8.28
CA PRO A 387 10.00 -18.77 9.54
C PRO A 387 10.71 -18.28 10.80
N GLU A 388 12.04 -18.15 10.78
CA GLU A 388 12.83 -17.68 11.92
C GLU A 388 12.60 -16.20 12.27
N LEU A 389 11.96 -15.45 11.38
CA LEU A 389 11.63 -14.04 11.58
C LEU A 389 10.12 -13.84 11.82
N ASP A 390 9.33 -14.91 11.82
CA ASP A 390 7.91 -14.88 12.16
C ASP A 390 7.72 -15.08 13.67
N PRO A 391 7.11 -14.12 14.38
CA PRO A 391 6.75 -14.28 15.80
C PRO A 391 5.92 -15.54 16.09
N ALA A 392 5.09 -16.00 15.14
CA ALA A 392 4.25 -17.19 15.30
C ALA A 392 5.09 -18.46 15.51
N THR A 393 6.28 -18.55 14.89
CA THR A 393 7.23 -19.66 15.08
C THR A 393 7.68 -19.79 16.55
N TYR A 394 7.67 -18.67 17.28
CA TYR A 394 8.04 -18.60 18.70
C TYR A 394 6.82 -18.66 19.63
N LYS A 395 5.66 -19.07 19.10
CA LYS A 395 4.38 -19.15 19.83
C LYS A 395 3.91 -17.81 20.40
N PHE A 396 4.32 -16.69 19.79
CA PHE A 396 3.67 -15.42 20.06
C PHE A 396 2.32 -15.38 19.37
N THR A 397 1.34 -14.92 20.11
CA THR A 397 -0.04 -14.79 19.65
C THR A 397 -0.41 -13.33 19.45
N ILE A 398 -1.60 -13.10 18.91
CA ILE A 398 -2.17 -11.76 18.71
C ILE A 398 -2.32 -10.97 20.02
N TRP A 399 -2.41 -11.69 21.14
CA TRP A 399 -2.60 -11.16 22.48
C TRP A 399 -1.29 -10.68 23.09
N ASP A 400 -0.16 -11.24 22.66
CA ASP A 400 1.16 -10.86 23.17
C ASP A 400 1.66 -9.53 22.59
N LEU A 401 1.08 -9.07 21.47
CA LEU A 401 1.54 -7.86 20.76
C LEU A 401 1.58 -6.62 21.64
N ASP A 402 0.61 -6.44 22.54
CA ASP A 402 0.54 -5.25 23.37
C ASP A 402 1.12 -5.48 24.78
N ARG A 403 1.59 -6.69 25.09
CA ARG A 403 2.27 -7.02 26.36
C ARG A 403 3.68 -6.44 26.38
N GLU A 404 4.12 -5.98 27.55
CA GLU A 404 5.45 -5.41 27.76
C GLU A 404 6.49 -6.49 28.02
N PHE A 405 7.67 -6.32 27.42
CA PHE A 405 8.83 -7.18 27.57
C PHE A 405 10.08 -6.34 27.86
N ILE A 406 11.06 -6.94 28.53
CA ILE A 406 12.38 -6.37 28.74
C ILE A 406 13.16 -6.47 27.43
N THR A 407 13.73 -5.35 26.99
CA THR A 407 14.42 -5.23 25.70
C THR A 407 15.94 -5.28 25.81
N GLY A 408 16.48 -5.23 27.03
CA GLY A 408 17.93 -5.19 27.26
C GLY A 408 18.61 -3.90 26.77
N GLY A 409 17.86 -2.80 26.63
CA GLY A 409 18.38 -1.52 26.11
C GLY A 409 18.15 -1.30 24.61
N PHE A 410 17.58 -2.27 23.90
CA PHE A 410 17.26 -2.15 22.48
C PHE A 410 16.37 -0.93 22.19
N GLY A 411 16.73 -0.17 21.15
CA GLY A 411 16.05 1.07 20.77
C GLY A 411 16.10 2.18 21.84
N GLY A 412 17.01 2.10 22.81
CA GLY A 412 17.15 3.07 23.90
C GLY A 412 16.11 2.94 25.01
N LYS A 413 15.28 1.90 25.01
CA LYS A 413 14.27 1.63 26.04
C LYS A 413 14.70 0.44 26.90
N LYS A 414 14.28 0.41 28.17
CA LYS A 414 14.46 -0.77 29.07
C LYS A 414 13.38 -1.82 28.87
N THR A 415 12.15 -1.36 28.60
CA THR A 415 10.97 -2.16 28.32
C THR A 415 10.22 -1.58 27.13
N ALA A 416 9.55 -2.43 26.38
CA ALA A 416 8.69 -2.04 25.27
C ALA A 416 7.65 -3.14 25.01
N THR A 417 6.53 -2.80 24.37
CA THR A 417 5.57 -3.83 23.96
C THR A 417 6.14 -4.69 22.84
N LEU A 418 5.71 -5.95 22.70
CA LEU A 418 6.15 -6.80 21.58
C LEU A 418 5.92 -6.11 20.23
N ARG A 419 4.81 -5.39 20.07
CA ARG A 419 4.50 -4.57 18.90
C ARG A 419 5.58 -3.52 18.66
N GLU A 420 5.93 -2.74 19.67
CA GLU A 420 6.97 -1.72 19.53
C GLU A 420 8.32 -2.33 19.18
N ILE A 421 8.66 -3.48 19.76
CA ILE A 421 9.89 -4.23 19.46
C ILE A 421 9.88 -4.64 17.99
N LEU A 422 8.83 -5.32 17.53
CA LEU A 422 8.67 -5.76 16.14
C LEU A 422 8.71 -4.58 15.16
N GLU A 423 8.01 -3.48 15.46
CA GLU A 423 8.03 -2.29 14.62
C GLU A 423 9.42 -1.65 14.54
N THR A 424 10.17 -1.67 15.63
CA THR A 424 11.53 -1.12 15.69
C THR A 424 12.50 -2.02 14.92
N VAL A 425 12.52 -3.33 15.15
CA VAL A 425 13.43 -4.25 14.41
C VAL A 425 13.13 -4.25 12.91
N HIS A 426 11.85 -4.24 12.52
CA HIS A 426 11.47 -4.17 11.10
C HIS A 426 11.95 -2.87 10.46
N LYS A 427 11.77 -1.71 11.12
CA LYS A 427 12.25 -0.42 10.61
C LYS A 427 13.77 -0.40 10.48
N THR A 428 14.48 -0.92 11.48
CA THR A 428 15.95 -0.89 11.51
C THR A 428 16.59 -1.83 10.48
N TYR A 429 16.08 -3.05 10.32
CA TYR A 429 16.78 -4.13 9.61
C TYR A 429 16.06 -4.65 8.36
N CYS A 430 14.79 -4.34 8.18
CA CYS A 430 13.95 -4.93 7.13
C CYS A 430 13.34 -3.89 6.19
N GLU A 431 13.68 -2.61 6.29
CA GLU A 431 13.18 -1.56 5.39
C GLU A 431 14.13 -1.34 4.21
N LYS A 432 14.53 -0.10 3.94
CA LYS A 432 15.36 0.28 2.78
C LYS A 432 16.85 -0.03 2.98
N ILE A 433 17.21 -0.47 4.18
CA ILE A 433 18.56 -0.87 4.57
C ILE A 433 18.49 -2.27 5.18
N GLY A 434 19.30 -3.18 4.65
CA GLY A 434 19.60 -4.48 5.22
C GLY A 434 21.04 -4.50 5.69
N VAL A 435 21.31 -4.99 6.90
CA VAL A 435 22.64 -4.92 7.50
C VAL A 435 23.14 -6.32 7.89
N GLU A 436 24.34 -6.66 7.44
CA GLU A 436 25.07 -7.86 7.87
C GLU A 436 26.29 -7.43 8.69
N TYR A 437 26.24 -7.72 9.99
CA TYR A 437 27.33 -7.37 10.92
C TYR A 437 27.51 -8.36 12.07
N MET A 438 26.53 -9.25 12.31
CA MET A 438 26.61 -10.19 13.42
C MET A 438 27.68 -11.28 13.22
N HIS A 439 28.20 -11.46 11.99
CA HIS A 439 29.37 -12.30 11.70
C HIS A 439 30.69 -11.73 12.23
N ILE A 440 30.72 -10.45 12.63
CA ILE A 440 31.89 -9.80 13.23
C ILE A 440 32.15 -10.41 14.62
N GLN A 441 33.38 -10.86 14.85
CA GLN A 441 33.76 -11.47 16.13
C GLN A 441 33.90 -10.43 17.25
N ASN A 442 34.42 -9.24 16.93
CA ASN A 442 34.64 -8.18 17.91
C ASN A 442 33.29 -7.64 18.46
N PRO A 443 33.02 -7.78 19.78
CA PRO A 443 31.77 -7.31 20.37
C PRO A 443 31.65 -5.78 20.38
N VAL A 444 32.76 -5.04 20.45
CA VAL A 444 32.74 -3.57 20.48
C VAL A 444 32.21 -3.02 19.15
N GLU A 445 32.65 -3.59 18.04
CA GLU A 445 32.18 -3.24 16.69
C GLU A 445 30.67 -3.48 16.55
N LYS A 446 30.18 -4.64 17.02
CA LYS A 446 28.74 -4.97 16.99
C LYS A 446 27.90 -4.02 17.84
N ILE A 447 28.34 -3.72 19.05
CA ILE A 447 27.64 -2.81 19.96
C ILE A 447 27.64 -1.39 19.39
N TRP A 448 28.76 -0.96 18.79
CA TRP A 448 28.84 0.36 18.14
C TRP A 448 27.81 0.50 17.02
N LEU A 449 27.73 -0.50 16.14
CA LEU A 449 26.73 -0.53 15.07
C LEU A 449 25.30 -0.52 15.63
N GLN A 450 25.00 -1.34 16.62
CA GLN A 450 23.68 -1.38 17.27
C GLN A 450 23.30 0.00 17.85
N ASN A 451 24.23 0.64 18.56
CA ASN A 451 24.00 1.95 19.18
C ASN A 451 23.80 3.08 18.15
N LYS A 452 24.37 2.97 16.96
CA LYS A 452 24.16 3.93 15.88
C LYS A 452 22.84 3.70 15.15
N MET A 453 22.48 2.45 14.89
CA MET A 453 21.35 2.09 14.03
C MET A 453 20.00 2.03 14.78
N GLU A 454 19.95 1.35 15.93
CA GLU A 454 18.69 0.99 16.59
C GLU A 454 17.92 2.19 17.17
N PRO A 455 18.57 3.22 17.79
CA PRO A 455 17.83 4.34 18.37
C PRO A 455 17.07 5.18 17.33
N ILE A 456 17.66 5.40 16.16
CA ILE A 456 17.02 6.13 15.05
C ILE A 456 16.32 5.21 14.05
N ARG A 457 16.39 3.90 14.28
CA ARG A 457 15.76 2.85 13.46
C ARG A 457 16.22 2.83 12.00
N ASN A 458 17.46 3.27 11.73
CA ASN A 458 17.98 3.51 10.38
C ASN A 458 17.10 4.41 9.50
N VAL A 459 16.32 5.31 10.10
CA VAL A 459 15.53 6.33 9.40
C VAL A 459 16.07 7.71 9.82
N PRO A 460 17.13 8.22 9.17
CA PRO A 460 17.65 9.55 9.46
C PRO A 460 16.58 10.62 9.21
N ASP A 461 16.55 11.66 10.04
CA ASP A 461 15.69 12.83 9.80
C ASP A 461 16.53 13.98 9.23
N TYR A 462 16.70 13.98 7.91
CA TYR A 462 17.43 15.03 7.23
C TYR A 462 16.58 16.31 7.09
N ASN A 463 17.21 17.46 7.29
CA ASN A 463 16.58 18.75 7.07
C ASN A 463 16.28 18.99 5.57
N ASN A 464 15.37 19.93 5.28
CA ASN A 464 14.97 20.24 3.90
C ASN A 464 16.14 20.68 3.01
N GLU A 465 17.12 21.39 3.56
CA GLU A 465 18.31 21.82 2.82
C GLU A 465 19.14 20.63 2.33
N THR A 466 19.34 19.62 3.17
CA THR A 466 20.03 18.38 2.80
C THR A 466 19.24 17.63 1.73
N LYS A 467 17.91 17.54 1.88
CA LYS A 467 17.04 16.90 0.87
C LYS A 467 17.10 17.58 -0.50
N ILE A 468 17.09 18.92 -0.52
CA ILE A 468 17.27 19.70 -1.75
C ILE A 468 18.67 19.45 -2.34
N GLY A 469 19.70 19.38 -1.51
CA GLY A 469 21.06 19.06 -1.94
C GLY A 469 21.17 17.69 -2.62
N ILE A 470 20.56 16.66 -2.02
CA ILE A 470 20.47 15.31 -2.59
C ILE A 470 19.79 15.35 -3.95
N LEU A 471 18.61 15.98 -4.03
CA LEU A 471 17.85 16.10 -5.26
C LEU A 471 18.64 16.81 -6.37
N ASN A 472 19.35 17.90 -6.04
CA ASN A 472 20.19 18.60 -7.01
C ASN A 472 21.31 17.72 -7.57
N LYS A 473 21.94 16.89 -6.73
CA LYS A 473 22.98 15.95 -7.18
C LYS A 473 22.41 14.85 -8.08
N LEU A 474 21.21 14.35 -7.78
CA LEU A 474 20.50 13.41 -8.64
C LEU A 474 20.15 14.04 -10.00
N ILE A 475 19.62 15.27 -10.01
CA ILE A 475 19.31 16.01 -11.23
C ILE A 475 20.56 16.19 -12.10
N ILE A 476 21.69 16.57 -11.49
CA ILE A 476 22.96 16.72 -12.22
C ILE A 476 23.41 15.38 -12.83
N ALA A 477 23.36 14.31 -12.03
CA ALA A 477 23.74 12.97 -12.48
C ALA A 477 22.90 12.51 -13.68
N GLU A 478 21.57 12.63 -13.59
CA GLU A 478 20.65 12.22 -14.64
C GLU A 478 20.72 13.13 -15.87
N SER A 479 20.86 14.45 -15.67
CA SER A 479 20.96 15.42 -16.77
C SER A 479 22.21 15.21 -17.61
N PHE A 480 23.34 14.87 -16.97
CA PHE A 480 24.57 14.54 -17.67
C PHE A 480 24.38 13.32 -18.59
N GLU A 481 23.78 12.23 -18.07
CA GLU A 481 23.53 11.03 -18.88
C GLU A 481 22.58 11.29 -20.05
N LYS A 482 21.48 12.02 -19.81
CA LYS A 482 20.53 12.42 -20.85
C LYS A 482 21.17 13.29 -21.92
N PHE A 483 22.06 14.20 -21.52
CA PHE A 483 22.78 15.05 -22.46
C PHE A 483 23.68 14.22 -23.38
N ILE A 484 24.52 13.34 -22.82
CA ILE A 484 25.41 12.49 -23.63
C ILE A 484 24.59 11.55 -24.54
N GLN A 485 23.50 10.96 -24.03
CA GLN A 485 22.59 10.12 -24.83
C GLN A 485 22.01 10.87 -26.04
N THR A 486 21.65 12.14 -25.85
CA THR A 486 21.02 12.96 -26.90
C THR A 486 22.04 13.46 -27.93
N LYS A 487 23.25 13.81 -27.49
CA LYS A 487 24.27 14.42 -28.36
C LYS A 487 25.17 13.41 -29.07
N PHE A 488 25.53 12.31 -28.41
CA PHE A 488 26.47 11.32 -28.94
C PHE A 488 25.78 9.96 -29.11
N ILE A 489 24.79 9.94 -30.00
CA ILE A 489 23.99 8.74 -30.28
C ILE A 489 24.91 7.61 -30.78
N GLY A 490 24.81 6.43 -30.17
CA GLY A 490 25.58 5.24 -30.55
C GLY A 490 26.99 5.14 -29.97
N HIS A 491 27.48 6.19 -29.27
CA HIS A 491 28.75 6.11 -28.56
C HIS A 491 28.59 5.37 -27.23
N LYS A 492 29.54 4.45 -26.97
CA LYS A 492 29.62 3.73 -25.70
C LYS A 492 30.02 4.69 -24.58
N ARG A 493 29.21 4.75 -23.53
CA ARG A 493 29.48 5.56 -22.31
C ARG A 493 29.31 4.79 -21.01
N PHE A 494 28.66 3.63 -21.04
CA PHE A 494 28.34 2.83 -19.87
C PHE A 494 27.52 3.61 -18.83
N SER A 495 26.34 4.05 -19.27
CA SER A 495 25.42 4.92 -18.52
C SER A 495 25.23 4.53 -17.06
N LEU A 496 25.19 5.53 -16.17
CA LEU A 496 24.85 5.36 -14.76
C LEU A 496 23.33 5.23 -14.51
N GLU A 497 22.48 5.39 -15.53
CA GLU A 497 21.02 5.42 -15.35
C GLU A 497 20.46 4.14 -14.69
N GLY A 498 19.69 4.32 -13.61
CA GLY A 498 19.23 3.30 -12.67
C GLY A 498 20.15 3.11 -11.46
N SER A 499 21.19 3.93 -11.31
CA SER A 499 22.16 3.93 -10.20
C SER A 499 22.74 5.33 -9.93
N GLU A 500 22.00 6.38 -10.28
CA GLU A 500 22.38 7.79 -10.15
C GLU A 500 22.73 8.18 -8.71
N THR A 501 22.14 7.49 -7.73
CA THR A 501 22.38 7.64 -6.28
C THR A 501 23.86 7.45 -5.89
N LEU A 502 24.69 6.86 -6.74
CA LEU A 502 26.15 6.85 -6.54
C LEU A 502 26.72 8.27 -6.40
N ILE A 503 26.23 9.25 -7.17
CA ILE A 503 26.73 10.63 -7.16
C ILE A 503 26.47 11.34 -5.82
N PRO A 504 25.23 11.38 -5.27
CA PRO A 504 25.01 11.93 -3.94
C PRO A 504 25.73 11.14 -2.83
N VAL A 505 25.91 9.82 -2.98
CA VAL A 505 26.71 9.01 -2.05
C VAL A 505 28.17 9.49 -2.02
N LEU A 506 28.82 9.63 -3.18
CA LEU A 506 30.20 10.11 -3.26
C LEU A 506 30.33 11.57 -2.78
N ASP A 507 29.38 12.45 -3.15
CA ASP A 507 29.32 13.82 -2.62
C ASP A 507 29.29 13.82 -1.09
N HIS A 508 28.39 13.04 -0.49
CA HIS A 508 28.25 12.99 0.96
C HIS A 508 29.53 12.46 1.64
N LEU A 509 30.12 11.39 1.09
CA LEU A 509 31.37 10.82 1.57
C LEU A 509 32.50 11.86 1.57
N LEU A 510 32.64 12.64 0.49
CA LEU A 510 33.69 13.66 0.38
C LEU A 510 33.51 14.81 1.37
N ASN A 511 32.27 15.24 1.61
CA ASN A 511 31.99 16.25 2.64
C ASN A 511 32.38 15.74 4.04
N LYS A 512 31.97 14.50 4.39
CA LYS A 512 32.31 13.87 5.68
C LYS A 512 33.81 13.65 5.85
N ALA A 513 34.48 13.18 4.79
CA ALA A 513 35.93 13.00 4.78
C ALA A 513 36.67 14.32 5.05
N ASN A 514 36.25 15.40 4.39
CA ASN A 514 36.83 16.72 4.60
C ASN A 514 36.56 17.28 6.02
N ASP A 515 35.37 17.03 6.58
CA ASP A 515 35.06 17.44 7.95
C ASP A 515 35.95 16.73 8.98
N ASP A 516 36.36 15.49 8.70
CA ASP A 516 37.32 14.72 9.50
C ASP A 516 38.80 14.94 9.09
N ASN A 517 39.08 16.00 8.32
CA ASN A 517 40.41 16.43 7.87
C ASN A 517 41.17 15.41 6.98
N VAL A 518 40.44 14.59 6.23
CA VAL A 518 41.01 13.79 5.13
C VAL A 518 41.51 14.72 4.03
N GLN A 519 42.73 14.49 3.56
CA GLN A 519 43.39 15.34 2.55
C GLN A 519 43.09 14.87 1.13
N GLU A 520 43.02 13.55 0.94
CA GLU A 520 42.79 12.94 -0.37
C GLU A 520 41.92 11.69 -0.29
N VAL A 521 41.00 11.55 -1.24
CA VAL A 521 40.26 10.32 -1.50
C VAL A 521 40.73 9.74 -2.84
N MET A 522 41.21 8.50 -2.80
CA MET A 522 41.71 7.78 -3.97
C MET A 522 40.68 6.75 -4.43
N LEU A 523 40.16 6.93 -5.63
CA LEU A 523 39.13 6.10 -6.24
C LEU A 523 39.76 5.01 -7.13
N GLY A 524 39.28 3.78 -7.00
CA GLY A 524 39.37 2.74 -8.02
C GLY A 524 37.98 2.41 -8.52
N MET A 525 37.73 2.47 -9.83
CA MET A 525 36.41 2.15 -10.36
C MET A 525 36.43 1.53 -11.75
N ALA A 526 35.41 0.74 -12.06
CA ALA A 526 35.14 0.21 -13.40
C ALA A 526 34.58 1.28 -14.37
N HIS A 527 33.99 0.83 -15.47
CA HIS A 527 33.44 1.71 -16.52
C HIS A 527 32.09 2.36 -16.15
N ARG A 528 31.27 1.71 -15.30
CA ARG A 528 29.88 2.11 -15.04
C ARG A 528 29.80 3.49 -14.38
N GLY A 529 29.20 4.46 -15.07
CA GLY A 529 29.06 5.84 -14.59
C GLY A 529 30.37 6.60 -14.42
N ARG A 530 31.49 6.12 -14.98
CA ARG A 530 32.81 6.75 -14.78
C ARG A 530 32.85 8.19 -15.31
N LEU A 531 32.27 8.45 -16.48
CA LEU A 531 32.22 9.80 -17.03
C LEU A 531 31.43 10.76 -16.13
N ASN A 532 30.37 10.25 -15.51
CA ASN A 532 29.56 10.98 -14.53
C ASN A 532 30.39 11.34 -13.29
N VAL A 533 31.17 10.39 -12.76
CA VAL A 533 32.10 10.62 -11.63
C VAL A 533 33.21 11.61 -12.02
N LEU A 534 33.80 11.49 -13.21
CA LEU A 534 34.83 12.41 -13.71
C LEU A 534 34.31 13.86 -13.74
N ALA A 535 33.11 14.07 -14.30
CA ALA A 535 32.50 15.40 -14.40
C ALA A 535 32.06 15.94 -13.03
N ASN A 536 31.26 15.15 -12.30
CA ASN A 536 30.46 15.66 -11.18
C ASN A 536 31.10 15.47 -9.80
N ILE A 537 32.12 14.62 -9.69
CA ILE A 537 32.84 14.34 -8.44
C ILE A 537 34.30 14.80 -8.52
N ILE A 538 35.03 14.45 -9.59
CA ILE A 538 36.44 14.85 -9.72
C ILE A 538 36.57 16.30 -10.20
N GLY A 539 35.61 16.77 -11.02
CA GLY A 539 35.61 18.13 -11.57
C GLY A 539 36.40 18.27 -12.86
N LYS A 540 36.53 17.19 -13.65
CA LYS A 540 37.05 17.28 -15.03
C LYS A 540 36.09 18.16 -15.84
N SER A 541 36.63 19.11 -16.62
CA SER A 541 35.80 20.04 -17.38
C SER A 541 34.94 19.31 -18.41
N TYR A 542 33.73 19.83 -18.63
CA TYR A 542 32.86 19.31 -19.69
C TYR A 542 33.56 19.39 -21.04
N ASP A 543 34.24 20.50 -21.35
CA ASP A 543 34.98 20.66 -22.62
C ASP A 543 35.98 19.52 -22.84
N SER A 544 36.77 19.16 -21.82
CA SER A 544 37.74 18.06 -21.93
C SER A 544 37.04 16.72 -22.16
N ILE A 545 35.95 16.44 -21.44
CA ILE A 545 35.19 15.20 -21.62
C ILE A 545 34.56 15.15 -23.03
N LEU A 546 34.01 16.27 -23.51
CA LEU A 546 33.31 16.35 -24.80
C LEU A 546 34.29 16.27 -25.98
N SER A 547 35.48 16.86 -25.87
CA SER A 547 36.53 16.72 -26.89
C SER A 547 36.94 15.25 -27.09
N GLU A 548 36.94 14.43 -26.03
CA GLU A 548 37.18 12.98 -26.11
C GLU A 548 36.03 12.20 -26.79
N PHE A 549 34.87 12.81 -27.02
CA PHE A 549 33.81 12.24 -27.87
C PHE A 549 33.94 12.66 -29.34
N GLU A 550 34.60 13.78 -29.62
CA GLU A 550 34.81 14.29 -30.97
C GLU A 550 36.15 13.82 -31.59
N ASP A 551 36.86 12.92 -30.92
CA ASP A 551 38.20 12.42 -31.29
C ASP A 551 39.24 13.54 -31.49
N ILE A 552 39.03 14.69 -30.84
CA ILE A 552 39.98 15.80 -30.82
C ILE A 552 41.04 15.48 -29.76
N LEU A 553 42.13 14.85 -30.20
CA LEU A 553 43.28 14.58 -29.34
C LEU A 553 43.94 15.90 -28.92
N ASP A 554 44.30 16.00 -27.63
CA ASP A 554 45.08 17.12 -27.11
C ASP A 554 46.41 17.20 -27.87
N PRO A 555 46.74 18.32 -28.56
CA PRO A 555 48.01 18.48 -29.25
C PRO A 555 49.23 18.35 -28.33
N ASP A 556 49.06 18.57 -27.01
CA ASP A 556 50.09 18.45 -25.98
C ASP A 556 50.21 17.01 -25.42
N SER A 557 49.37 16.06 -25.86
CA SER A 557 49.46 14.63 -25.57
C SER A 557 50.64 13.99 -26.33
N ILE A 558 51.85 14.23 -25.86
CA ILE A 558 53.10 13.84 -26.55
C ILE A 558 53.56 12.40 -26.19
N GLU A 559 52.94 11.70 -25.23
CA GLU A 559 53.41 10.38 -24.77
C GLU A 559 52.33 9.26 -24.78
N GLY A 560 52.51 8.26 -25.65
CA GLY A 560 51.88 6.93 -25.55
C GLY A 560 50.91 6.53 -26.67
N SER A 561 50.48 5.25 -26.68
CA SER A 561 49.45 4.73 -27.61
C SER A 561 48.03 5.19 -27.30
N GLY A 562 47.83 5.94 -26.21
CA GLY A 562 46.52 6.28 -25.66
C GLY A 562 45.76 5.09 -25.05
N ASP A 563 44.62 5.37 -24.43
CA ASP A 563 43.61 4.39 -24.00
C ASP A 563 42.22 5.04 -24.10
N VAL A 564 41.15 4.25 -24.02
CA VAL A 564 39.76 4.74 -24.09
C VAL A 564 39.42 5.65 -22.90
N LYS A 565 38.56 6.66 -23.13
CA LYS A 565 38.19 7.71 -22.16
C LYS A 565 37.76 7.21 -20.77
N TYR A 566 37.17 6.03 -20.68
CA TYR A 566 36.74 5.42 -19.42
C TYR A 566 37.83 4.58 -18.72
N HIS A 567 39.10 4.67 -19.14
CA HIS A 567 40.27 4.08 -18.48
C HIS A 567 41.24 5.12 -17.92
N LEU A 568 41.13 6.37 -18.34
CA LEU A 568 42.05 7.44 -17.96
C LEU A 568 41.87 7.84 -16.50
N GLY A 569 42.98 8.02 -15.79
CA GLY A 569 43.04 8.60 -14.46
C GLY A 569 42.82 10.11 -14.50
N ALA A 570 42.40 10.68 -13.37
CA ALA A 570 42.22 12.12 -13.22
C ALA A 570 42.39 12.52 -11.76
N THR A 571 42.87 13.74 -11.53
CA THR A 571 42.94 14.35 -10.20
C THR A 571 42.29 15.72 -10.25
N GLY A 572 41.46 16.03 -9.26
CA GLY A 572 40.82 17.31 -9.11
C GLY A 572 40.65 17.71 -7.64
N LYS A 573 40.16 18.92 -7.43
CA LYS A 573 39.83 19.44 -6.09
C LYS A 573 38.31 19.55 -5.96
N TYR A 574 37.75 18.76 -5.07
CA TYR A 574 36.33 18.81 -4.76
C TYR A 574 36.05 19.90 -3.74
N LYS A 575 35.14 20.82 -4.06
CA LYS A 575 34.71 21.88 -3.15
C LYS A 575 33.56 21.37 -2.27
N THR A 576 33.77 21.36 -0.96
CA THR A 576 32.78 20.91 0.01
C THR A 576 31.80 22.02 0.38
N LYS A 577 30.71 21.67 1.05
CA LYS A 577 29.67 22.63 1.51
C LYS A 577 30.24 23.72 2.44
N ASN A 578 31.32 23.42 3.14
CA ASN A 578 31.98 24.33 4.09
C ASN A 578 33.07 25.19 3.43
N ASP A 579 33.04 25.36 2.10
CA ASP A 579 34.04 26.08 1.28
C ASP A 579 35.48 25.56 1.38
N LYS A 580 35.71 24.43 2.05
CA LYS A 580 36.99 23.72 2.05
C LYS A 580 37.13 22.89 0.77
N SER A 581 38.35 22.47 0.46
CA SER A 581 38.63 21.61 -0.68
C SER A 581 39.33 20.32 -0.26
N ILE A 582 38.85 19.19 -0.77
CA ILE A 582 39.50 17.87 -0.65
C ILE A 582 40.02 17.43 -2.01
N THR A 583 41.19 16.79 -2.04
CA THR A 583 41.72 16.24 -3.30
C THR A 583 41.01 14.93 -3.62
N VAL A 584 40.58 14.75 -4.85
CA VAL A 584 39.97 13.50 -5.33
C VAL A 584 40.72 13.04 -6.55
N SER A 585 41.20 11.80 -6.51
CA SER A 585 41.96 11.18 -7.59
C SER A 585 41.28 9.87 -7.99
N VAL A 586 41.25 9.53 -9.27
CA VAL A 586 40.88 8.20 -9.76
C VAL A 586 42.05 7.57 -10.49
N ALA A 587 42.33 6.31 -10.18
CA ALA A 587 43.39 5.56 -10.84
C ALA A 587 43.02 5.27 -12.31
N SER A 588 44.03 5.26 -13.17
CA SER A 588 43.90 4.61 -14.48
C SER A 588 43.72 3.10 -14.31
N ASN A 589 42.91 2.47 -15.17
CA ASN A 589 42.68 1.02 -15.11
C ASN A 589 42.45 0.45 -16.50
N SER A 590 42.78 -0.82 -16.69
CA SER A 590 42.41 -1.56 -17.90
C SER A 590 40.94 -2.02 -17.86
N SER A 591 40.47 -2.66 -18.94
CA SER A 591 39.16 -3.32 -18.98
C SER A 591 39.05 -4.56 -18.09
N HIS A 592 40.16 -5.11 -17.59
CA HIS A 592 40.14 -6.24 -16.65
C HIS A 592 39.58 -5.75 -15.31
N LEU A 593 38.29 -6.04 -15.09
CA LEU A 593 37.56 -5.60 -13.90
C LEU A 593 38.27 -6.06 -12.62
N GLU A 594 38.20 -5.24 -11.56
CA GLU A 594 38.79 -5.49 -10.24
C GLU A 594 40.32 -5.45 -10.14
N TRP A 595 41.07 -5.52 -11.25
CA TRP A 595 42.55 -5.48 -11.20
C TRP A 595 43.13 -4.14 -10.72
N VAL A 596 42.34 -3.06 -10.76
CA VAL A 596 42.74 -1.75 -10.21
C VAL A 596 42.74 -1.72 -8.68
N ASN A 597 42.02 -2.64 -8.03
CA ASN A 597 41.84 -2.64 -6.57
C ASN A 597 43.18 -2.68 -5.81
N PRO A 598 44.07 -3.69 -6.01
CA PRO A 598 45.34 -3.73 -5.31
C PRO A 598 46.29 -2.60 -5.73
N VAL A 599 46.14 -2.06 -6.95
CA VAL A 599 46.92 -0.90 -7.43
C VAL A 599 46.58 0.34 -6.62
N VAL A 600 45.28 0.61 -6.39
CA VAL A 600 44.82 1.73 -5.57
C VAL A 600 45.28 1.58 -4.13
N GLU A 601 45.18 0.38 -3.55
CA GLU A 601 45.71 0.12 -2.20
C GLU A 601 47.21 0.42 -2.11
N GLY A 602 48.00 0.00 -3.11
CA GLY A 602 49.42 0.30 -3.20
C GLY A 602 49.71 1.81 -3.32
N ILE A 603 48.96 2.53 -4.16
CA ILE A 603 49.07 3.99 -4.32
C ILE A 603 48.79 4.68 -2.98
N VAL A 604 47.67 4.34 -2.32
CA VAL A 604 47.30 4.92 -1.03
C VAL A 604 48.33 4.62 0.03
N ARG A 605 48.79 3.38 0.13
CA ARG A 605 49.82 2.97 1.09
C ARG A 605 51.13 3.75 0.86
N ALA A 606 51.54 3.94 -0.39
CA ALA A 606 52.73 4.72 -0.72
C ALA A 606 52.58 6.19 -0.31
N LYS A 607 51.40 6.80 -0.56
CA LYS A 607 51.14 8.19 -0.17
C LYS A 607 51.05 8.35 1.36
N GLN A 608 50.38 7.44 2.06
CA GLN A 608 50.35 7.42 3.54
C GLN A 608 51.75 7.31 4.14
N THR A 609 52.61 6.48 3.54
CA THR A 609 54.02 6.35 3.93
C THR A 609 54.78 7.67 3.75
N ARG A 610 54.64 8.31 2.59
CA ARG A 610 55.28 9.62 2.33
C ARG A 610 54.79 10.73 3.28
N LEU A 611 53.55 10.67 3.72
CA LEU A 611 52.95 11.62 4.66
C LEU A 611 53.19 11.29 6.14
N ASN A 612 53.94 10.22 6.45
CA ASN A 612 54.10 9.69 7.80
C ASN A 612 52.74 9.41 8.50
N ASP A 613 51.73 9.02 7.74
CA ASP A 613 50.35 8.73 8.20
C ASP A 613 50.15 7.24 8.50
N THR A 614 51.18 6.40 8.44
CA THR A 614 51.05 4.93 8.56
C THR A 614 50.57 4.44 9.92
N LYS A 615 50.63 5.29 10.96
CA LYS A 615 50.11 5.00 12.30
C LYS A 615 48.60 5.23 12.41
N THR A 616 48.10 6.26 11.74
CA THR A 616 46.72 6.76 11.83
C THR A 616 45.86 6.33 10.65
N ASN A 617 46.48 6.21 9.47
CA ASN A 617 45.88 5.84 8.18
C ASN A 617 44.58 6.62 7.92
N SER A 618 44.57 7.91 8.21
CA SER A 618 43.35 8.74 8.24
C SER A 618 43.37 9.90 7.25
N LYS A 619 44.52 10.24 6.65
CA LYS A 619 44.64 11.41 5.76
C LYS A 619 44.37 11.08 4.31
N ILE A 620 44.60 9.84 3.89
CA ILE A 620 44.32 9.37 2.53
C ILE A 620 43.48 8.10 2.62
N ILE A 621 42.32 8.12 1.99
CA ILE A 621 41.34 7.04 2.07
C ILE A 621 41.14 6.39 0.70
N PRO A 622 41.24 5.06 0.59
CA PRO A 622 40.84 4.33 -0.60
C PRO A 622 39.33 4.15 -0.63
N VAL A 623 38.73 4.38 -1.81
CA VAL A 623 37.34 4.05 -2.11
C VAL A 623 37.31 3.24 -3.39
N LEU A 624 36.78 2.02 -3.33
CA LEU A 624 36.74 1.10 -4.46
C LEU A 624 35.30 0.89 -4.91
N ILE A 625 35.03 1.08 -6.21
CA ILE A 625 33.71 1.01 -6.82
C ILE A 625 33.66 -0.19 -7.77
N HIS A 626 32.73 -1.10 -7.51
CA HIS A 626 32.67 -2.42 -8.13
C HIS A 626 31.36 -2.64 -8.88
N GLY A 627 31.33 -3.63 -9.78
CA GLY A 627 30.09 -4.22 -10.30
C GLY A 627 29.74 -5.50 -9.55
N ASP A 628 28.46 -5.82 -9.39
CA ASP A 628 28.00 -6.98 -8.61
C ASP A 628 28.57 -8.32 -9.11
N ALA A 629 28.55 -8.56 -10.42
CA ALA A 629 29.07 -9.81 -10.99
C ALA A 629 30.61 -9.91 -10.88
N ALA A 630 31.31 -8.79 -11.07
CA ALA A 630 32.77 -8.77 -11.02
C ALA A 630 33.30 -8.93 -9.59
N PHE A 631 32.66 -8.26 -8.62
CA PHE A 631 33.02 -8.35 -7.19
C PHE A 631 32.92 -9.79 -6.67
N ALA A 632 31.89 -10.53 -7.08
CA ALA A 632 31.70 -11.92 -6.68
C ALA A 632 32.60 -12.90 -7.43
N GLY A 633 32.93 -12.63 -8.69
CA GLY A 633 33.57 -13.60 -9.59
C GLY A 633 35.09 -13.49 -9.74
N GLN A 634 35.70 -12.34 -9.46
CA GLN A 634 37.14 -12.13 -9.66
C GLN A 634 37.93 -12.42 -8.39
N GLY A 635 38.85 -13.40 -8.44
CA GLY A 635 39.67 -13.81 -7.29
C GLY A 635 40.56 -12.69 -6.71
N ILE A 636 40.95 -11.71 -7.53
CA ILE A 636 41.74 -10.55 -7.10
C ILE A 636 41.03 -9.71 -6.03
N VAL A 637 39.69 -9.77 -5.95
CA VAL A 637 38.91 -9.11 -4.90
C VAL A 637 39.21 -9.75 -3.54
N ALA A 638 39.15 -11.08 -3.44
CA ALA A 638 39.47 -11.81 -2.21
C ALA A 638 40.95 -11.62 -1.83
N GLU A 639 41.85 -11.65 -2.82
CA GLU A 639 43.27 -11.37 -2.59
C GLU A 639 43.48 -9.96 -2.02
N THR A 640 42.81 -8.94 -2.56
CA THR A 640 42.92 -7.55 -2.08
C THR A 640 42.33 -7.39 -0.68
N LEU A 641 41.15 -7.96 -0.42
CA LEU A 641 40.52 -7.94 0.90
C LEU A 641 41.46 -8.56 1.96
N ASN A 642 42.15 -9.66 1.63
CA ASN A 642 43.12 -10.29 2.52
C ASN A 642 44.27 -9.35 2.94
N LEU A 643 44.62 -8.36 2.11
CA LEU A 643 45.68 -7.39 2.40
C LEU A 643 45.25 -6.30 3.40
N SER A 644 43.94 -6.10 3.59
CA SER A 644 43.35 -4.96 4.32
C SER A 644 43.93 -4.73 5.72
N GLN A 645 44.32 -5.80 6.43
CA GLN A 645 44.82 -5.74 7.81
C GLN A 645 46.31 -6.12 7.95
N LEU A 646 47.00 -6.50 6.86
CA LEU A 646 48.40 -6.90 6.91
C LEU A 646 49.31 -5.68 7.06
N ASP A 647 50.30 -5.72 7.96
CA ASP A 647 51.10 -4.54 8.29
C ASP A 647 51.81 -3.89 7.09
N GLY A 648 52.26 -4.69 6.12
CA GLY A 648 52.92 -4.21 4.90
C GLY A 648 51.98 -3.54 3.90
N TYR A 649 50.67 -3.81 3.98
CA TYR A 649 49.70 -3.45 2.95
C TYR A 649 48.56 -2.58 3.45
N LYS A 650 48.20 -2.67 4.74
CA LYS A 650 47.03 -2.00 5.32
C LYS A 650 47.02 -0.51 5.05
N THR A 651 45.85 -0.01 4.65
CA THR A 651 45.58 1.40 4.33
C THR A 651 44.61 2.04 5.32
N GLY A 652 44.32 1.34 6.42
CA GLY A 652 43.41 1.79 7.47
C GLY A 652 41.93 1.60 7.14
N GLY A 653 41.61 0.61 6.32
CA GLY A 653 40.25 0.28 5.91
C GLY A 653 39.84 0.97 4.62
N THR A 654 39.24 0.20 3.73
CA THR A 654 38.71 0.63 2.43
C THR A 654 37.19 0.70 2.44
N ILE A 655 36.63 1.75 1.84
CA ILE A 655 35.18 1.85 1.63
C ILE A 655 34.86 1.27 0.26
N HIS A 656 34.16 0.15 0.24
CA HIS A 656 33.74 -0.52 -0.99
C HIS A 656 32.30 -0.12 -1.33
N ILE A 657 32.05 0.29 -2.58
CA ILE A 657 30.72 0.61 -3.09
C ILE A 657 30.44 -0.30 -4.28
N ILE A 658 29.45 -1.18 -4.16
CA ILE A 658 29.04 -2.06 -5.25
C ILE A 658 27.85 -1.42 -5.95
N ILE A 659 27.99 -1.14 -7.24
CA ILE A 659 26.87 -0.74 -8.10
C ILE A 659 26.11 -2.00 -8.50
N ASN A 660 25.19 -2.45 -7.63
CA ASN A 660 24.45 -3.68 -7.80
C ASN A 660 23.19 -3.45 -8.63
N ASN A 661 23.39 -3.43 -9.94
CA ASN A 661 22.31 -3.30 -10.92
C ASN A 661 21.66 -4.65 -11.27
N GLN A 662 22.00 -5.71 -10.54
CA GLN A 662 21.40 -7.05 -10.63
C GLN A 662 21.61 -7.75 -11.98
N ILE A 663 22.62 -7.35 -12.78
CA ILE A 663 22.92 -7.98 -14.07
C ILE A 663 24.39 -7.78 -14.50
N GLY A 664 25.09 -8.87 -14.81
CA GLY A 664 26.42 -8.84 -15.40
C GLY A 664 26.37 -9.07 -16.91
N PHE A 665 26.49 -8.02 -17.73
CA PHE A 665 26.26 -8.11 -19.18
C PHE A 665 24.84 -8.65 -19.49
N THR A 666 24.73 -9.94 -19.84
CA THR A 666 23.47 -10.69 -20.05
C THR A 666 23.17 -11.70 -18.94
N THR A 667 24.14 -11.93 -18.05
CA THR A 667 24.10 -12.97 -17.01
C THR A 667 23.36 -12.48 -15.78
N SER A 668 22.35 -13.24 -15.36
CA SER A 668 21.59 -12.97 -14.14
C SER A 668 22.36 -13.36 -12.87
N PRO A 669 22.03 -12.78 -11.70
CA PRO A 669 22.68 -13.05 -10.41
C PRO A 669 22.81 -14.54 -10.07
N ALA A 670 21.78 -15.34 -10.36
CA ALA A 670 21.74 -16.77 -10.10
C ALA A 670 22.81 -17.58 -10.86
N HIS A 671 23.37 -17.03 -11.94
CA HIS A 671 24.44 -17.64 -12.72
C HIS A 671 25.81 -16.96 -12.51
N ALA A 672 25.85 -15.86 -11.74
CA ALA A 672 27.07 -15.09 -11.49
C ALA A 672 27.74 -15.45 -10.15
N ARG A 673 27.00 -16.06 -9.22
CA ARG A 673 27.49 -16.41 -7.87
C ARG A 673 26.72 -17.58 -7.26
N SER A 674 27.32 -18.19 -6.23
CA SER A 674 26.74 -19.31 -5.47
C SER A 674 26.25 -18.90 -4.07
N SER A 675 26.13 -17.61 -3.81
CA SER A 675 25.75 -17.03 -2.51
C SER A 675 24.61 -16.02 -2.67
N GLN A 676 24.01 -15.60 -1.56
CA GLN A 676 22.85 -14.69 -1.58
C GLN A 676 23.23 -13.33 -2.17
N TYR A 677 24.31 -12.74 -1.67
CA TYR A 677 24.76 -11.41 -2.05
C TYR A 677 26.08 -11.47 -2.81
N SER A 678 26.28 -10.55 -3.76
CA SER A 678 27.58 -10.37 -4.43
C SER A 678 28.69 -10.03 -3.42
N THR A 679 28.33 -9.40 -2.30
CA THR A 679 29.24 -8.94 -1.26
C THR A 679 29.68 -9.99 -0.26
N ASP A 680 29.18 -11.23 -0.34
CA ASP A 680 29.48 -12.28 0.64
C ASP A 680 30.99 -12.58 0.81
N VAL A 681 31.80 -12.33 -0.23
CA VAL A 681 33.27 -12.44 -0.17
C VAL A 681 33.89 -11.55 0.91
N ALA A 682 33.29 -10.40 1.23
CA ALA A 682 33.79 -9.48 2.25
C ALA A 682 33.66 -10.02 3.68
N LYS A 683 32.83 -11.04 3.90
CA LYS A 683 32.72 -11.73 5.20
C LYS A 683 34.02 -12.45 5.58
N MET A 684 34.88 -12.77 4.61
CA MET A 684 36.23 -13.32 4.82
C MET A 684 37.04 -12.50 5.84
N VAL A 685 36.97 -11.17 5.75
CA VAL A 685 37.70 -10.24 6.63
C VAL A 685 36.82 -9.62 7.70
N GLN A 686 35.62 -10.17 7.88
CA GLN A 686 34.62 -9.69 8.83
C GLN A 686 34.27 -8.20 8.64
N ALA A 687 34.22 -7.72 7.38
CA ALA A 687 33.73 -6.38 7.10
C ALA A 687 32.21 -6.32 7.33
N PRO A 688 31.67 -5.24 7.95
CA PRO A 688 30.23 -4.99 7.93
C PRO A 688 29.77 -4.69 6.50
N ILE A 689 28.58 -5.19 6.16
CA ILE A 689 27.98 -5.03 4.84
C ILE A 689 26.63 -4.35 5.03
N PHE A 690 26.43 -3.27 4.29
CA PHE A 690 25.18 -2.52 4.26
C PHE A 690 24.58 -2.61 2.86
N HIS A 691 23.48 -3.35 2.75
CA HIS A 691 22.67 -3.37 1.54
C HIS A 691 21.67 -2.22 1.61
N VAL A 692 21.59 -1.41 0.57
CA VAL A 692 20.72 -0.24 0.55
C VAL A 692 20.01 -0.10 -0.79
N ASN A 693 18.73 0.23 -0.73
CA ASN A 693 17.91 0.51 -1.90
C ASN A 693 18.33 1.84 -2.53
N GLY A 694 18.82 1.81 -3.77
CA GLY A 694 19.31 2.97 -4.50
C GLY A 694 18.24 4.00 -4.86
N GLU A 695 16.96 3.63 -4.84
CA GLU A 695 15.82 4.56 -4.99
C GLU A 695 15.48 5.29 -3.67
N ASP A 696 16.16 4.98 -2.57
CA ASP A 696 16.12 5.74 -1.32
C ASP A 696 17.48 6.42 -1.06
N PRO A 697 17.71 7.62 -1.62
CA PRO A 697 18.99 8.30 -1.48
C PRO A 697 19.25 8.78 -0.04
N GLU A 698 18.21 9.00 0.77
CA GLU A 698 18.37 9.35 2.19
C GLU A 698 18.96 8.16 2.95
N ALA A 699 18.44 6.96 2.72
CA ALA A 699 18.98 5.73 3.28
C ALA A 699 20.44 5.48 2.82
N ALA A 700 20.74 5.71 1.53
CA ALA A 700 22.08 5.54 0.98
C ALA A 700 23.10 6.49 1.63
N LEU A 701 22.72 7.74 1.88
CA LEU A 701 23.55 8.71 2.57
C LEU A 701 23.82 8.31 4.02
N TRP A 702 22.80 7.84 4.74
CA TRP A 702 22.97 7.37 6.12
C TRP A 702 23.93 6.18 6.21
N VAL A 703 23.80 5.21 5.31
CA VAL A 703 24.73 4.08 5.22
C VAL A 703 26.15 4.55 4.91
N THR A 704 26.30 5.58 4.08
CA THR A 704 27.61 6.16 3.76
C THR A 704 28.25 6.82 4.98
N GLU A 705 27.46 7.54 5.78
CA GLU A 705 27.91 8.13 7.05
C GLU A 705 28.36 7.04 8.03
N LEU A 706 27.56 5.99 8.21
CA LEU A 706 27.92 4.84 9.04
C LEU A 706 29.20 4.15 8.57
N ALA A 707 29.35 3.92 7.26
CA ALA A 707 30.51 3.28 6.68
C ALA A 707 31.78 4.10 6.91
N PHE A 708 31.71 5.41 6.64
CA PHE A 708 32.82 6.32 6.87
C PHE A 708 33.25 6.33 8.34
N GLU A 709 32.30 6.51 9.27
CA GLU A 709 32.61 6.51 10.70
C GLU A 709 33.19 5.18 11.18
N TYR A 710 32.62 4.05 10.75
CA TYR A 710 33.13 2.71 11.08
C TYR A 710 34.59 2.55 10.63
N ARG A 711 34.89 2.94 9.39
CA ARG A 711 36.26 2.92 8.85
C ARG A 711 37.19 3.81 9.68
N GLN A 712 36.76 5.02 10.03
CA GLN A 712 37.58 5.95 10.81
C GLN A 712 37.91 5.41 12.21
N ILE A 713 36.95 4.76 12.87
CA ILE A 713 37.11 4.25 14.24
C ILE A 713 37.89 2.94 14.27
N PHE A 714 37.51 1.98 13.44
CA PHE A 714 38.03 0.61 13.52
C PHE A 714 39.15 0.30 12.53
N LYS A 715 39.43 1.20 11.57
CA LYS A 715 40.47 1.04 10.54
C LYS A 715 40.34 -0.27 9.75
N LYS A 716 39.09 -0.62 9.46
CA LYS A 716 38.67 -1.83 8.76
C LYS A 716 37.82 -1.50 7.54
N ASP A 717 37.83 -2.44 6.60
CA ASP A 717 37.03 -2.35 5.39
C ASP A 717 35.55 -2.38 5.73
N VAL A 718 34.76 -1.72 4.90
CA VAL A 718 33.31 -1.65 4.99
C VAL A 718 32.70 -1.66 3.60
N VAL A 719 31.56 -2.34 3.46
CA VAL A 719 30.94 -2.56 2.15
C VAL A 719 29.55 -1.96 2.10
N ILE A 720 29.30 -1.16 1.07
CA ILE A 720 28.00 -0.61 0.71
C ILE A 720 27.55 -1.29 -0.59
N ASP A 721 26.50 -2.09 -0.51
CA ASP A 721 25.84 -2.74 -1.64
C ASP A 721 24.65 -1.90 -2.09
N LEU A 722 24.85 -1.08 -3.12
CA LEU A 722 23.86 -0.14 -3.63
C LEU A 722 22.99 -0.84 -4.68
N PHE A 723 21.80 -1.27 -4.27
CA PHE A 723 20.84 -1.93 -5.14
C PHE A 723 20.22 -0.92 -6.11
N GLY A 724 20.39 -1.17 -7.39
CA GLY A 724 19.82 -0.38 -8.47
C GLY A 724 19.34 -1.27 -9.60
N PHE A 725 19.28 -0.70 -10.78
CA PHE A 725 19.06 -1.42 -12.03
C PHE A 725 19.90 -0.80 -13.15
N ARG A 726 19.91 -1.43 -14.32
CA ARG A 726 20.54 -0.85 -15.52
C ARG A 726 19.43 -0.53 -16.52
N LYS A 727 19.20 0.77 -16.76
CA LYS A 727 18.12 1.22 -17.64
C LYS A 727 18.28 0.75 -19.09
N HIS A 728 19.51 0.76 -19.59
CA HIS A 728 19.87 0.40 -20.97
C HIS A 728 20.54 -0.98 -21.05
N GLY A 729 20.90 -1.42 -22.26
CA GLY A 729 21.76 -2.59 -22.47
C GLY A 729 23.13 -2.47 -21.78
N HIS A 730 23.99 -3.50 -21.89
CA HIS A 730 25.32 -3.42 -21.25
C HIS A 730 26.14 -2.23 -21.78
N ASN A 731 25.98 -1.97 -23.06
CA ASN A 731 26.33 -0.71 -23.68
C ASN A 731 25.10 -0.17 -24.42
N GLU A 732 25.19 1.07 -24.87
CA GLU A 732 24.07 1.80 -25.47
C GLU A 732 23.54 1.19 -26.78
N ASN A 733 24.28 0.28 -27.41
CA ASN A 733 23.89 -0.39 -28.66
C ASN A 733 23.43 -1.84 -28.45
N ASP A 734 23.42 -2.32 -27.20
CA ASP A 734 23.03 -3.68 -26.84
C ASP A 734 21.54 -3.75 -26.53
N GLU A 735 20.85 -4.80 -26.98
CA GLU A 735 19.41 -5.01 -26.76
C GLU A 735 19.21 -6.08 -25.66
N PRO A 736 18.97 -5.65 -24.41
CA PRO A 736 18.92 -6.57 -23.29
C PRO A 736 17.62 -7.40 -23.23
N GLY A 737 16.57 -6.99 -23.94
CA GLY A 737 15.31 -7.72 -24.03
C GLY A 737 15.44 -9.12 -24.63
N PHE A 738 16.51 -9.40 -25.40
CA PHE A 738 16.79 -10.73 -25.94
C PHE A 738 17.12 -11.76 -24.86
N THR A 739 17.68 -11.34 -23.73
CA THR A 739 18.11 -12.27 -22.65
C THR A 739 17.34 -12.06 -21.35
N GLN A 740 16.88 -10.83 -21.07
CA GLN A 740 16.20 -10.48 -19.82
C GLN A 740 14.86 -9.75 -20.04
N PRO A 741 13.90 -10.31 -20.81
CA PRO A 741 12.68 -9.61 -21.21
C PRO A 741 11.77 -9.21 -20.03
N LEU A 742 11.66 -10.06 -19.02
CA LEU A 742 10.82 -9.78 -17.84
C LEU A 742 11.39 -8.64 -16.99
N LEU A 743 12.73 -8.62 -16.82
CA LEU A 743 13.42 -7.56 -16.08
C LEU A 743 13.27 -6.22 -16.78
N TYR A 744 13.54 -6.15 -18.09
CA TYR A 744 13.45 -4.89 -18.82
C TYR A 744 12.00 -4.42 -19.04
N LYS A 745 11.02 -5.32 -19.03
CA LYS A 745 9.60 -4.94 -18.94
C LYS A 745 9.28 -4.23 -17.61
N LYS A 746 9.86 -4.68 -16.49
CA LYS A 746 9.71 -3.99 -15.19
C LYS A 746 10.41 -2.63 -15.22
N ILE A 747 11.65 -2.57 -15.68
CA ILE A 747 12.43 -1.33 -15.79
C ILE A 747 11.72 -0.30 -16.66
N LYS A 748 11.09 -0.71 -17.78
CA LYS A 748 10.34 0.20 -18.64
C LYS A 748 9.08 0.80 -17.99
N ASN A 749 8.53 0.12 -17.00
CA ASN A 749 7.33 0.56 -16.26
C ASN A 749 7.68 1.28 -14.94
N HIS A 750 8.96 1.33 -14.58
CA HIS A 750 9.50 2.07 -13.44
C HIS A 750 9.83 3.49 -13.91
#